data_AF-A0A819IY44-F1
#
_entry.id   AF-A0A819IY44-F1
#
_cell.length_a   1.000
_cell.length_b   1.000
_cell.length_c   1.000
_cell.angle_alpha   90.00
_cell.angle_beta   90.00
_cell.angle_gamma   90.00
#
_symmetry.space_group_name_H-M   'P 1'
#
loop_
_entity.id
_entity.type
_entity.pdbx_description
1 polymer ?
#
loop_
_entity_poly.entity_id
_entity_poly.type
_entity_poly.pdbx_seq_one_letter_code
_entity_poly.pdbx_strand_id
1 'polypeptide(L)'
;MAKEITQQISLLHQVIHQLNIRQSDYTSEVTKEYGYLKFDENEFDSTTRLSQYIRLALQTNAKTVVEFLQHGWCLPTPDLIISVIGGGKQCNISAHLRKIFQRGLVAAAATTNAWLITSGTNVGIAKEVGEALSNYRYKNRKHGLDVPCIGICTWDYTAGNQQLQCQHIETPSPDDTNMNRTIDLLKHKRRSRTESIQMDMIEDKYIRSYAVKHLDGKYYDLEPNHTHFLLFDGNSSNVDTVLVQRAQIEKYLRRMDMQTSIGNILIPPVMILAEGGPFSIRTICEALQSSTPLVVVKGSGRAADLVADLHLFFSRIETNNKYETKQVYRTQLSPLEEDELNLIFEKNRRNKNKWIDDVKDNLCQILYERIQLVVIFEFDSPRHHGNLEDAILEALINAAKFSGDNLDEQQCRVAELKLAMAWQNFDYAQKHILTDATITEWKESDLCQALIDALRRDYVDFVELLMDYGSPLEKLTLNNLEQLYTSSNIDNGLPIESTDKNLSIRDSYYSCYFPNQLQTSRIILNKDQPLGQNARREFFLWAIFLDRYELARYLCSKTWNQSVASLIAAQIYRQAMTMALHSETKEHYENNASQFDRDALFIIDRCFDHDEYFAVDLLKQPAVAFDNVQPLKLAEQARCRAFLASKCVQKYLDEKW
;
A
#
# COMPACT_ATOMS: atom_id res chain seq x y z
N MET A 1 -21.46 17.79 9.55
CA MET A 1 -21.09 16.63 10.37
C MET A 1 -22.28 15.76 10.77
N ALA A 2 -23.12 16.05 11.78
CA ALA A 2 -24.24 15.16 12.15
C ALA A 2 -25.19 14.82 10.97
N LYS A 3 -25.58 15.82 10.17
CA LYS A 3 -26.37 15.62 8.93
C LYS A 3 -25.67 14.75 7.87
N GLU A 4 -24.34 14.76 7.84
CA GLU A 4 -23.56 14.01 6.85
C GLU A 4 -23.48 12.52 7.20
N ILE A 5 -23.54 12.20 8.49
CA ILE A 5 -23.47 10.82 8.97
C ILE A 5 -24.84 10.16 8.99
N THR A 6 -25.90 10.89 9.32
CA THR A 6 -27.27 10.42 9.05
C THR A 6 -27.46 10.12 7.56
N GLN A 7 -26.86 10.94 6.67
CA GLN A 7 -26.79 10.63 5.23
C GLN A 7 -25.97 9.37 4.95
N GLN A 8 -24.76 9.21 5.50
CA GLN A 8 -23.94 8.00 5.31
C GLN A 8 -24.66 6.73 5.76
N ILE A 9 -25.40 6.76 6.88
CA ILE A 9 -26.14 5.60 7.39
C ILE A 9 -27.37 5.30 6.51
N SER A 10 -28.05 6.33 6.01
CA SER A 10 -29.12 6.17 5.02
C SER A 10 -28.58 5.54 3.72
N LEU A 11 -27.41 5.97 3.26
CA LEU A 11 -26.74 5.43 2.08
C LEU A 11 -26.27 3.98 2.33
N LEU A 12 -25.75 3.67 3.52
CA LEU A 12 -25.41 2.31 3.94
C LEU A 12 -26.64 1.39 3.87
N HIS A 13 -27.78 1.84 4.37
CA HIS A 13 -29.04 1.08 4.31
C HIS A 13 -29.48 0.81 2.85
N GLN A 14 -29.40 1.83 1.99
CA GLN A 14 -29.69 1.68 0.55
C GLN A 14 -28.77 0.64 -0.10
N VAL A 15 -27.47 0.67 0.19
CA VAL A 15 -26.50 -0.31 -0.34
C VAL A 15 -26.83 -1.71 0.13
N ILE A 16 -27.14 -1.92 1.42
CA ILE A 16 -27.50 -3.24 1.97
C ILE A 16 -28.75 -3.80 1.28
N HIS A 17 -29.77 -2.97 1.05
CA HIS A 17 -31.01 -3.38 0.39
C HIS A 17 -30.83 -3.65 -1.10
N GLN A 18 -30.05 -2.81 -1.81
CA GLN A 18 -29.75 -3.00 -3.23
C GLN A 18 -28.91 -4.26 -3.47
N LEU A 19 -27.96 -4.56 -2.58
CA LEU A 19 -27.14 -5.77 -2.62
C LEU A 19 -27.86 -7.02 -2.08
N ASN A 20 -29.08 -6.88 -1.55
CA ASN A 20 -29.90 -7.96 -0.99
C ASN A 20 -29.13 -8.81 0.05
N ILE A 21 -28.40 -8.15 0.95
CA ILE A 21 -27.60 -8.82 1.98
C ILE A 21 -28.53 -9.41 3.04
N ARG A 22 -28.48 -10.73 3.23
CA ARG A 22 -29.37 -11.46 4.15
C ARG A 22 -28.67 -11.82 5.45
N GLN A 23 -29.46 -11.92 6.52
CA GLN A 23 -28.97 -12.40 7.83
C GLN A 23 -28.84 -13.93 7.87
N SER A 24 -29.83 -14.69 7.34
CA SER A 24 -29.82 -16.15 7.36
C SER A 24 -30.29 -16.76 6.03
N ASP A 25 -29.88 -18.00 5.75
CA ASP A 25 -30.23 -18.74 4.52
C ASP A 25 -31.74 -18.98 4.36
N TYR A 26 -32.47 -19.01 5.48
CA TYR A 26 -33.90 -19.37 5.53
C TYR A 26 -34.83 -18.15 5.55
N THR A 27 -34.28 -16.94 5.71
CA THR A 27 -35.06 -15.70 5.77
C THR A 27 -35.03 -14.98 4.43
N SER A 28 -36.19 -14.57 3.92
CA SER A 28 -36.30 -13.65 2.79
C SER A 28 -36.00 -12.19 3.17
N GLU A 29 -35.79 -11.91 4.45
CA GLU A 29 -35.54 -10.56 4.97
C GLU A 29 -34.07 -10.16 4.85
N VAL A 30 -33.86 -8.90 4.46
CA VAL A 30 -32.56 -8.22 4.46
C VAL A 30 -32.04 -8.11 5.90
N THR A 31 -30.73 -8.20 6.09
CA THR A 31 -30.08 -8.16 7.41
C THR A 31 -30.45 -6.89 8.18
N LYS A 32 -30.84 -7.07 9.45
CA LYS A 32 -31.19 -5.97 10.36
C LYS A 32 -30.08 -5.72 11.38
N GLU A 33 -29.13 -6.64 11.51
CA GLU A 33 -28.00 -6.57 12.44
C GLU A 33 -26.74 -6.04 11.76
N TYR A 34 -26.66 -4.72 11.69
CA TYR A 34 -25.48 -3.97 11.27
C TYR A 34 -25.40 -2.66 12.04
N GLY A 35 -24.21 -2.08 12.14
CA GLY A 35 -24.02 -0.79 12.79
C GLY A 35 -22.61 -0.64 13.34
N TYR A 36 -22.53 0.03 14.49
CA TYR A 36 -21.28 0.39 15.14
C TYR A 36 -21.19 -0.23 16.53
N LEU A 37 -20.04 -0.80 16.87
CA LEU A 37 -19.71 -1.37 18.16
C LEU A 37 -18.92 -0.37 18.99
N LYS A 38 -19.34 -0.19 20.24
CA LYS A 38 -18.61 0.52 21.28
C LYS A 38 -18.18 -0.48 22.35
N PHE A 39 -16.88 -0.64 22.55
CA PHE A 39 -16.36 -1.56 23.57
C PHE A 39 -16.25 -0.86 24.94
N ASP A 40 -16.65 -1.56 26.00
CA ASP A 40 -16.73 -0.99 27.35
C ASP A 40 -15.38 -0.98 28.12
N GLU A 41 -14.39 -1.78 27.72
CA GLU A 41 -13.12 -1.98 28.47
C GLU A 41 -12.11 -0.81 28.42
N ASN A 42 -12.41 0.28 27.73
CA ASN A 42 -11.47 1.40 27.59
C ASN A 42 -11.65 2.46 28.71
N GLU A 43 -11.60 2.07 29.98
CA GLU A 43 -11.67 3.02 31.11
C GLU A 43 -10.46 3.97 31.18
N PHE A 44 -9.32 3.61 30.56
CA PHE A 44 -8.07 4.38 30.60
C PHE A 44 -7.68 5.08 29.30
N ASP A 45 -8.41 4.87 28.20
CA ASP A 45 -8.13 5.56 26.94
C ASP A 45 -9.42 6.19 26.41
N SER A 46 -9.47 7.52 26.45
CA SER A 46 -10.56 8.39 26.02
C SER A 46 -10.76 8.38 24.49
N THR A 47 -10.69 7.22 23.84
CA THR A 47 -10.99 7.09 22.41
C THR A 47 -12.38 6.48 22.26
N THR A 48 -13.32 7.37 21.98
CA THR A 48 -14.69 7.19 21.47
C THR A 48 -14.73 6.47 20.12
N ARG A 49 -13.92 5.42 19.92
CA ARG A 49 -13.76 4.73 18.63
C ARG A 49 -14.82 3.65 18.47
N LEU A 50 -15.43 3.65 17.29
CA LEU A 50 -16.45 2.70 16.90
C LEU A 50 -15.89 1.72 15.87
N SER A 51 -16.20 0.43 16.04
CA SER A 51 -15.93 -0.60 15.03
C SER A 51 -17.19 -0.88 14.23
N GLN A 52 -17.09 -1.05 12.92
CA GLN A 52 -18.27 -1.38 12.10
C GLN A 52 -18.52 -2.88 12.10
N TYR A 53 -19.78 -3.30 12.12
CA TYR A 53 -20.14 -4.72 12.03
C TYR A 53 -21.36 -4.95 11.13
N ILE A 54 -21.41 -6.14 10.53
CA ILE A 54 -22.56 -6.64 9.79
C ILE A 54 -22.70 -8.15 9.98
N ARG A 55 -23.94 -8.61 10.16
CA ARG A 55 -24.31 -10.03 10.17
C ARG A 55 -24.69 -10.49 8.77
N LEU A 56 -24.12 -11.62 8.34
CA LEU A 56 -24.22 -12.15 6.99
C LEU A 56 -24.65 -13.62 6.97
N ALA A 57 -25.50 -13.98 6.01
CA ALA A 57 -25.83 -15.36 5.71
C ALA A 57 -24.61 -16.11 5.14
N LEU A 58 -24.49 -17.40 5.45
CA LEU A 58 -23.35 -18.21 5.04
C LEU A 58 -23.24 -18.39 3.51
N GLN A 59 -24.34 -18.26 2.76
CA GLN A 59 -24.33 -18.35 1.30
C GLN A 59 -24.08 -17.01 0.59
N THR A 60 -23.84 -15.93 1.34
CA THR A 60 -23.58 -14.61 0.74
C THR A 60 -22.35 -14.68 -0.16
N ASN A 61 -22.48 -14.21 -1.40
CA ASN A 61 -21.38 -14.26 -2.38
C ASN A 61 -20.24 -13.31 -1.98
N ALA A 62 -19.00 -13.77 -2.08
CA ALA A 62 -17.80 -12.96 -1.85
C ALA A 62 -17.80 -11.63 -2.65
N LYS A 63 -18.31 -11.62 -3.88
CA LYS A 63 -18.48 -10.39 -4.68
C LYS A 63 -19.33 -9.35 -3.94
N THR A 64 -20.49 -9.77 -3.45
CA THR A 64 -21.43 -8.91 -2.73
C THR A 64 -20.81 -8.37 -1.44
N VAL A 65 -20.05 -9.21 -0.72
CA VAL A 65 -19.33 -8.78 0.48
C VAL A 65 -18.30 -7.71 0.15
N VAL A 66 -17.48 -7.90 -0.89
CA VAL A 66 -16.43 -6.93 -1.26
C VAL A 66 -17.02 -5.63 -1.80
N GLU A 67 -18.08 -5.70 -2.62
CA GLU A 67 -18.84 -4.51 -3.04
C GLU A 67 -19.38 -3.75 -1.84
N PHE A 68 -19.86 -4.44 -0.81
CA PHE A 68 -20.29 -3.81 0.44
C PHE A 68 -19.11 -3.18 1.22
N LEU A 69 -17.95 -3.83 1.30
CA LEU A 69 -16.75 -3.25 1.93
C LEU A 69 -16.35 -1.94 1.25
N GLN A 70 -16.34 -1.92 -0.09
CA GLN A 70 -15.93 -0.76 -0.89
C GLN A 70 -16.97 0.37 -0.93
N HIS A 71 -18.25 0.03 -1.00
CA HIS A 71 -19.33 1.01 -1.21
C HIS A 71 -20.11 1.33 0.07
N GLY A 72 -20.38 0.33 0.92
CA GLY A 72 -21.06 0.51 2.19
C GLY A 72 -20.15 1.11 3.25
N TRP A 73 -19.02 0.46 3.52
CA TRP A 73 -18.02 0.96 4.48
C TRP A 73 -17.01 1.93 3.89
N CYS A 74 -17.11 2.22 2.59
CA CYS A 74 -16.24 3.17 1.89
C CYS A 74 -14.75 2.82 1.99
N LEU A 75 -14.39 1.55 2.19
CA LEU A 75 -13.00 1.12 2.30
C LEU A 75 -12.26 1.33 0.98
N PRO A 76 -11.04 1.87 0.99
CA PRO A 76 -10.18 1.92 -0.19
C PRO A 76 -9.84 0.49 -0.63
N THR A 77 -9.69 0.29 -1.94
CA THR A 77 -9.24 -1.01 -2.47
C THR A 77 -7.80 -1.23 -1.97
N PRO A 78 -7.50 -2.40 -1.39
CA PRO A 78 -6.17 -2.66 -0.86
C PRO A 78 -5.17 -2.88 -1.98
N ASP A 79 -3.90 -2.62 -1.71
CA ASP A 79 -2.80 -2.98 -2.61
C ASP A 79 -2.10 -4.28 -2.19
N LEU A 80 -2.46 -4.81 -1.01
CA LEU A 80 -1.98 -6.06 -0.45
C LEU A 80 -3.05 -6.64 0.50
N ILE A 81 -3.21 -7.97 0.53
CA ILE A 81 -4.04 -8.64 1.55
C ILE A 81 -3.11 -9.42 2.46
N ILE A 82 -3.12 -9.09 3.75
CA ILE A 82 -2.35 -9.81 4.76
C ILE A 82 -3.31 -10.65 5.59
N SER A 83 -3.32 -11.95 5.34
CA SER A 83 -4.16 -12.94 6.01
C SER A 83 -3.40 -13.54 7.19
N VAL A 84 -3.71 -13.10 8.42
CA VAL A 84 -3.04 -13.61 9.63
C VAL A 84 -3.83 -14.79 10.19
N ILE A 85 -3.14 -15.91 10.40
CA ILE A 85 -3.67 -17.15 10.96
C ILE A 85 -2.76 -17.60 12.10
N GLY A 86 -3.38 -18.15 13.15
CA GLY A 86 -2.66 -18.63 14.32
C GLY A 86 -3.57 -19.39 15.25
N GLY A 87 -3.12 -19.61 16.48
CA GLY A 87 -3.87 -20.38 17.46
C GLY A 87 -5.09 -19.62 18.00
N GLY A 88 -6.25 -20.30 18.08
CA GLY A 88 -7.48 -19.76 18.70
C GLY A 88 -7.52 -19.85 20.22
N LYS A 89 -6.37 -20.00 20.87
CA LYS A 89 -6.18 -20.03 22.33
C LYS A 89 -5.03 -19.09 22.68
N GLN A 90 -4.88 -18.75 23.95
CA GLN A 90 -3.81 -17.87 24.44
C GLN A 90 -2.44 -18.27 23.88
N CYS A 91 -1.80 -17.33 23.19
CA CYS A 91 -0.50 -17.50 22.56
C CYS A 91 0.61 -17.46 23.63
N ASN A 92 1.56 -18.37 23.54
CA ASN A 92 2.76 -18.35 24.40
C ASN A 92 3.99 -17.90 23.61
N ILE A 93 3.89 -16.72 22.98
CA ILE A 93 4.98 -16.11 22.20
C ILE A 93 5.88 -15.32 23.16
N SER A 94 7.20 -15.41 22.97
CA SER A 94 8.15 -14.64 23.78
C SER A 94 7.91 -13.12 23.65
N ALA A 95 8.11 -12.36 24.72
CA ALA A 95 7.85 -10.92 24.71
C ALA A 95 8.66 -10.16 23.64
N HIS A 96 9.87 -10.64 23.35
CA HIS A 96 10.72 -10.07 22.31
C HIS A 96 10.17 -10.32 20.90
N LEU A 97 9.85 -11.59 20.58
CA LEU A 97 9.28 -11.97 19.29
C LEU A 97 7.92 -11.31 19.06
N ARG A 98 7.08 -11.23 20.10
CA ARG A 98 5.80 -10.50 20.08
C ARG A 98 6.01 -9.05 19.61
N LYS A 99 6.95 -8.33 20.21
CA LYS A 99 7.18 -6.91 19.88
C LYS A 99 7.64 -6.72 18.44
N ILE A 100 8.50 -7.62 17.93
CA ILE A 100 8.98 -7.60 16.55
C ILE A 100 7.83 -7.91 15.59
N PHE A 101 7.08 -8.96 15.86
CA PHE A 101 5.90 -9.35 15.08
C PHE A 101 4.88 -8.21 14.98
N GLN A 102 4.48 -7.64 16.13
CA GLN A 102 3.51 -6.55 16.20
C GLN A 102 3.99 -5.31 15.43
N ARG A 103 5.27 -4.93 15.58
CA ARG A 103 5.85 -3.79 14.86
C ARG A 103 5.90 -4.03 13.36
N GLY A 104 6.45 -5.15 12.93
CA GLY A 104 6.65 -5.46 11.51
C GLY A 104 5.33 -5.68 10.77
N LEU A 105 4.33 -6.31 11.42
CA LEU A 105 3.01 -6.53 10.82
C LEU A 105 2.29 -5.21 10.51
N VAL A 106 2.25 -4.30 11.48
CA VAL A 106 1.52 -3.04 11.31
C VAL A 106 2.27 -2.08 10.40
N ALA A 107 3.60 -2.08 10.46
CA ALA A 107 4.41 -1.29 9.55
C ALA A 107 4.23 -1.77 8.10
N ALA A 108 4.27 -3.09 7.83
CA ALA A 108 3.93 -3.65 6.52
C ALA A 108 2.54 -3.21 6.04
N ALA A 109 1.52 -3.35 6.90
CA ALA A 109 0.15 -3.03 6.49
C ALA A 109 -0.06 -1.52 6.24
N ALA A 110 0.63 -0.67 7.00
CA ALA A 110 0.53 0.79 6.88
C ALA A 110 1.27 1.34 5.66
N THR A 111 2.44 0.78 5.31
CA THR A 111 3.23 1.22 4.14
C THR A 111 2.60 0.78 2.83
N THR A 112 2.02 -0.42 2.78
CA THR A 112 1.51 -1.01 1.54
C THR A 112 -0.01 -0.86 1.34
N ASN A 113 -0.70 0.00 2.10
CA ASN A 113 -2.16 0.14 2.03
C ASN A 113 -2.88 -1.24 2.09
N ALA A 114 -2.46 -2.10 3.02
CA ALA A 114 -2.97 -3.47 3.10
C ALA A 114 -4.28 -3.56 3.87
N TRP A 115 -5.10 -4.54 3.53
CA TRP A 115 -6.14 -5.04 4.43
C TRP A 115 -5.58 -6.17 5.28
N LEU A 116 -5.71 -6.03 6.61
CA LEU A 116 -5.44 -7.10 7.56
C LEU A 116 -6.70 -7.93 7.75
N ILE A 117 -6.61 -9.24 7.50
CA ILE A 117 -7.71 -10.19 7.71
C ILE A 117 -7.32 -11.15 8.82
N THR A 118 -8.17 -11.27 9.84
CA THR A 118 -7.95 -12.13 11.01
C THR A 118 -9.26 -12.84 11.42
N SER A 119 -9.21 -13.68 12.47
CA SER A 119 -10.40 -14.29 13.05
C SER A 119 -11.30 -13.31 13.84
N GLY A 120 -10.84 -12.09 14.13
CA GLY A 120 -11.60 -11.06 14.87
C GLY A 120 -11.85 -11.35 16.36
N THR A 121 -11.35 -12.47 16.89
CA THR A 121 -11.56 -12.88 18.28
C THR A 121 -10.53 -12.27 19.23
N ASN A 122 -10.93 -11.88 20.44
CA ASN A 122 -10.06 -11.38 21.52
C ASN A 122 -9.26 -12.50 22.22
N VAL A 123 -8.75 -13.45 21.45
CA VAL A 123 -7.88 -14.53 21.92
C VAL A 123 -6.83 -14.87 20.87
N GLY A 124 -5.71 -15.40 21.35
CA GLY A 124 -4.65 -15.90 20.49
C GLY A 124 -4.04 -14.81 19.60
N ILE A 125 -3.72 -15.15 18.35
CA ILE A 125 -2.97 -14.23 17.48
C ILE A 125 -3.79 -12.99 17.10
N ALA A 126 -5.11 -13.11 17.02
CA ALA A 126 -5.97 -11.97 16.67
C ALA A 126 -5.93 -10.88 17.76
N LYS A 127 -5.80 -11.28 19.04
CA LYS A 127 -5.53 -10.34 20.15
C LYS A 127 -4.18 -9.63 19.99
N GLU A 128 -3.13 -10.37 19.64
CA GLU A 128 -1.79 -9.79 19.41
C GLU A 128 -1.80 -8.78 18.26
N VAL A 129 -2.56 -9.04 17.19
CA VAL A 129 -2.78 -8.07 16.10
C VAL A 129 -3.53 -6.83 16.60
N GLY A 130 -4.56 -7.02 17.43
CA GLY A 130 -5.31 -5.92 18.04
C GLY A 130 -4.42 -5.00 18.89
N GLU A 131 -3.59 -5.59 19.75
CA GLU A 131 -2.60 -4.84 20.56
C GLU A 131 -1.60 -4.08 19.68
N ALA A 132 -1.15 -4.68 18.57
CA ALA A 132 -0.26 -4.02 17.61
C ALA A 132 -0.91 -2.77 17.00
N LEU A 133 -2.18 -2.87 16.59
CA LEU A 133 -2.95 -1.77 16.01
C LEU A 133 -3.16 -0.65 17.02
N SER A 134 -3.45 -0.99 18.28
CA SER A 134 -3.58 -0.03 19.38
C SER A 134 -2.29 0.77 19.57
N ASN A 135 -1.15 0.07 19.65
CA ASN A 135 0.17 0.68 19.82
C ASN A 135 0.56 1.60 18.66
N TYR A 136 0.29 1.18 17.42
CA TYR A 136 0.55 2.01 16.24
C TYR A 136 -0.34 3.26 16.24
N ARG A 137 -1.62 3.11 16.56
CA ARG A 137 -2.55 4.24 16.65
C ARG A 137 -2.14 5.24 17.71
N TYR A 138 -1.73 4.78 18.89
CA TYR A 138 -1.23 5.65 19.96
C TYR A 138 -0.07 6.53 19.47
N LYS A 139 0.86 5.97 18.70
CA LYS A 139 2.00 6.70 18.12
C LYS A 139 1.60 7.65 16.99
N ASN A 140 0.61 7.28 16.18
CA ASN A 140 0.21 8.00 14.96
C ASN A 140 -1.09 8.80 15.10
N ARG A 141 -1.55 9.10 16.32
CA ARG A 141 -2.79 9.87 16.58
C ARG A 141 -2.89 11.18 15.79
N LYS A 142 -1.75 11.86 15.57
CA LYS A 142 -1.69 13.15 14.85
C LYS A 142 -1.96 13.04 13.34
N HIS A 143 -1.81 11.86 12.75
CA HIS A 143 -1.94 11.65 11.30
C HIS A 143 -3.26 11.00 10.88
N GLY A 144 -4.14 10.64 11.83
CA GLY A 144 -5.46 10.05 11.54
C GLY A 144 -5.41 8.71 10.78
N LEU A 145 -4.24 8.07 10.70
CA LEU A 145 -3.99 6.85 9.95
C LEU A 145 -4.43 5.61 10.75
N ASP A 146 -5.51 4.97 10.31
CA ASP A 146 -5.91 3.65 10.83
C ASP A 146 -5.75 2.59 9.74
N VAL A 147 -5.18 1.44 10.11
CA VAL A 147 -5.00 0.31 9.19
C VAL A 147 -6.31 -0.50 9.17
N PRO A 148 -6.93 -0.73 7.99
CA PRO A 148 -8.12 -1.58 7.89
C PRO A 148 -7.83 -3.00 8.36
N CYS A 149 -8.40 -3.37 9.51
CA CYS A 149 -8.35 -4.72 10.09
C CYS A 149 -9.75 -5.31 10.19
N ILE A 150 -9.99 -6.35 9.40
CA ILE A 150 -11.27 -7.03 9.23
C ILE A 150 -11.23 -8.36 9.99
N GLY A 151 -12.10 -8.49 10.99
CA GLY A 151 -12.35 -9.73 11.71
C GLY A 151 -13.46 -10.53 11.05
N ILE A 152 -13.15 -11.72 10.55
CA ILE A 152 -14.16 -12.64 9.99
C ILE A 152 -14.47 -13.69 11.06
N CYS A 153 -15.68 -13.61 11.63
CA CYS A 153 -16.09 -14.40 12.78
C CYS A 153 -17.38 -15.17 12.49
N THR A 154 -17.65 -16.19 13.30
CA THR A 154 -18.95 -16.86 13.37
C THR A 154 -19.87 -16.14 14.37
N TRP A 155 -21.09 -15.80 13.96
CA TRP A 155 -22.10 -15.19 14.82
C TRP A 155 -22.46 -16.06 16.03
N ASP A 156 -22.57 -17.38 15.82
CA ASP A 156 -23.00 -18.34 16.85
C ASP A 156 -21.97 -18.56 17.96
N TYR A 157 -20.68 -18.34 17.67
CA TYR A 157 -19.60 -18.47 18.66
C TYR A 157 -19.16 -17.11 19.23
N THR A 158 -19.76 -16.02 18.76
CA THR A 158 -19.48 -14.68 19.29
C THR A 158 -20.14 -14.53 20.66
N ALA A 159 -19.32 -14.31 21.69
CA ALA A 159 -19.81 -14.05 23.04
C ALA A 159 -20.67 -12.79 23.04
N GLY A 160 -21.80 -12.80 23.75
CA GLY A 160 -22.64 -11.62 23.87
C GLY A 160 -23.34 -11.17 22.58
N ASN A 161 -23.46 -12.04 21.56
CA ASN A 161 -24.15 -11.74 20.29
C ASN A 161 -25.60 -11.20 20.48
N GLN A 162 -26.27 -11.52 21.58
CA GLN A 162 -27.56 -10.93 21.96
C GLN A 162 -27.51 -9.40 22.14
N GLN A 163 -26.37 -8.84 22.56
CA GLN A 163 -26.15 -7.39 22.68
C GLN A 163 -26.09 -6.70 21.32
N LEU A 164 -25.81 -7.47 20.26
CA LEU A 164 -25.67 -6.98 18.89
C LEU A 164 -26.99 -7.01 18.10
N GLN A 165 -28.04 -7.61 18.66
CA GLN A 165 -29.36 -7.67 18.04
C GLN A 165 -30.06 -6.30 18.12
N CYS A 166 -30.60 -5.86 17.00
CA CYS A 166 -31.31 -4.58 16.91
C CYS A 166 -32.77 -4.73 17.35
N GLN A 167 -33.24 -3.85 18.23
CA GLN A 167 -34.68 -3.64 18.46
C GLN A 167 -35.17 -2.58 17.46
N HIS A 168 -36.01 -2.99 16.50
CA HIS A 168 -36.74 -2.15 15.53
C HIS A 168 -35.99 -0.92 14.99
N ILE A 169 -35.16 -1.12 13.95
CA ILE A 169 -34.74 -0.01 13.07
C ILE A 169 -35.88 0.21 12.07
N GLU A 170 -36.55 1.36 12.14
CA GLU A 170 -37.49 1.79 11.09
C GLU A 170 -36.73 1.90 9.76
N THR A 171 -37.11 1.07 8.79
CA THR A 171 -36.50 1.07 7.46
C THR A 171 -37.00 2.31 6.70
N PRO A 172 -36.14 3.27 6.31
CA PRO A 172 -36.55 4.31 5.38
C PRO A 172 -36.99 3.68 4.06
N SER A 173 -38.02 4.23 3.42
CA SER A 173 -38.48 3.76 2.11
C SER A 173 -37.32 3.82 1.10
N PRO A 174 -37.17 2.81 0.22
CA PRO A 174 -36.14 2.86 -0.82
C PRO A 174 -36.42 4.06 -1.74
N ASP A 175 -35.58 5.09 -1.67
CA ASP A 175 -35.55 6.12 -2.70
C ASP A 175 -34.97 5.49 -3.99
N ASP A 176 -35.64 5.70 -5.13
CA ASP A 176 -35.28 5.23 -6.48
C ASP A 176 -33.96 5.84 -7.04
N THR A 177 -33.04 6.26 -6.17
CA THR A 177 -31.74 6.81 -6.59
C THR A 177 -30.81 5.70 -7.07
N ASN A 178 -30.33 5.86 -8.31
CA ASN A 178 -29.32 5.00 -8.96
C ASN A 178 -28.09 4.79 -8.05
N MET A 179 -27.68 3.53 -7.85
CA MET A 179 -26.52 3.11 -7.04
C MET A 179 -25.26 3.95 -7.32
N ASN A 180 -25.01 4.31 -8.58
CA ASN A 180 -23.86 5.14 -8.95
C ASN A 180 -23.93 6.55 -8.34
N ARG A 181 -25.11 7.17 -8.26
CA ARG A 181 -25.29 8.50 -7.64
C ARG A 181 -25.09 8.45 -6.13
N THR A 182 -25.60 7.40 -5.47
CA THR A 182 -25.40 7.13 -4.04
C THR A 182 -23.91 6.95 -3.74
N ILE A 183 -23.20 6.16 -4.56
CA ILE A 183 -21.76 5.93 -4.47
C ILE A 183 -20.95 7.22 -4.72
N ASP A 184 -21.33 8.02 -5.72
CA ASP A 184 -20.64 9.26 -6.05
C ASP A 184 -20.77 10.30 -4.92
N LEU A 185 -21.93 10.36 -4.26
CA LEU A 185 -22.15 11.20 -3.08
C LEU A 185 -21.30 10.76 -1.87
N LEU A 186 -21.09 9.46 -1.69
CA LEU A 186 -20.17 8.92 -0.67
C LEU A 186 -18.70 9.21 -1.00
N LYS A 187 -18.32 9.11 -2.28
CA LYS A 187 -16.95 9.38 -2.76
C LYS A 187 -16.55 10.85 -2.65
N HIS A 188 -17.43 11.79 -3.02
CA HIS A 188 -17.13 13.22 -3.03
C HIS A 188 -16.89 13.85 -1.64
N LYS A 189 -17.30 13.18 -0.56
CA LYS A 189 -17.07 13.63 0.82
C LYS A 189 -15.79 13.06 1.46
N ARG A 190 -14.98 12.30 0.71
CA ARG A 190 -13.68 11.80 1.19
C ARG A 190 -12.72 12.96 1.46
N ARG A 191 -12.36 13.16 2.72
CA ARG A 191 -11.02 13.62 3.10
C ARG A 191 -10.11 12.40 3.30
N SER A 192 -8.81 12.63 3.17
CA SER A 192 -7.75 11.64 3.02
C SER A 192 -7.69 10.59 4.14
N ARG A 193 -7.51 9.32 3.74
CA ARG A 193 -7.17 8.17 4.61
C ARG A 193 -8.20 7.88 5.71
N THR A 194 -8.24 6.64 6.17
CA THR A 194 -9.20 6.05 7.11
C THR A 194 -9.14 6.74 8.48
N GLU A 195 -9.77 7.91 8.61
CA GLU A 195 -9.94 8.62 9.88
C GLU A 195 -10.83 7.80 10.83
N SER A 196 -10.46 7.73 12.11
CA SER A 196 -11.23 7.03 13.14
C SER A 196 -12.60 7.68 13.36
N ILE A 197 -13.68 6.91 13.20
CA ILE A 197 -15.05 7.38 13.44
C ILE A 197 -15.26 7.59 14.95
N GLN A 198 -15.65 8.81 15.34
CA GLN A 198 -15.88 9.19 16.75
C GLN A 198 -17.37 9.13 17.14
N MET A 199 -17.65 8.83 18.42
CA MET A 199 -19.00 8.70 19.01
C MET A 199 -19.92 9.91 18.77
N ASP A 200 -19.41 11.14 18.90
CA ASP A 200 -20.21 12.37 18.85
C ASP A 200 -20.86 12.63 17.48
N MET A 201 -20.59 11.75 16.52
CA MET A 201 -20.93 11.92 15.13
C MET A 201 -22.06 10.99 14.66
N ILE A 202 -22.48 9.98 15.45
CA ILE A 202 -23.47 8.95 15.05
C ILE A 202 -24.69 8.94 16.00
N GLU A 203 -25.89 8.74 15.43
CA GLU A 203 -27.12 8.55 16.23
C GLU A 203 -27.05 7.27 17.08
N ASP A 204 -27.33 7.38 18.39
CA ASP A 204 -27.24 6.30 19.38
C ASP A 204 -27.94 4.99 18.97
N LYS A 205 -28.99 5.06 18.15
CA LYS A 205 -29.75 3.91 17.67
C LYS A 205 -28.94 2.93 16.81
N TYR A 206 -27.83 3.37 16.22
CA TYR A 206 -26.91 2.53 15.43
C TYR A 206 -25.66 2.07 16.19
N ILE A 207 -25.52 2.50 17.45
CA ILE A 207 -24.39 2.14 18.31
C ILE A 207 -24.83 1.01 19.24
N ARG A 208 -23.97 0.00 19.41
CA ARG A 208 -24.16 -1.11 20.35
C ARG A 208 -22.98 -1.13 21.32
N SER A 209 -23.27 -0.99 22.60
CA SER A 209 -22.29 -1.28 23.65
C SER A 209 -22.03 -2.78 23.69
N TYR A 210 -20.76 -3.15 23.69
CA TYR A 210 -20.29 -4.52 23.77
C TYR A 210 -19.33 -4.65 24.95
N ALA A 211 -19.81 -5.32 26.00
CA ALA A 211 -18.99 -5.69 27.13
C ALA A 211 -18.26 -6.99 26.81
N VAL A 212 -16.93 -6.94 26.85
CA VAL A 212 -16.06 -8.13 26.79
C VAL A 212 -16.23 -8.88 28.11
N LYS A 213 -16.70 -10.13 28.06
CA LYS A 213 -17.07 -10.87 29.28
C LYS A 213 -16.04 -11.93 29.69
N HIS A 214 -14.98 -12.14 28.90
CA HIS A 214 -13.93 -13.14 29.14
C HIS A 214 -14.51 -14.52 29.53
N LEU A 215 -15.51 -15.01 28.78
CA LEU A 215 -16.30 -16.20 29.15
C LEU A 215 -15.73 -17.53 28.62
N ASP A 216 -16.04 -18.61 29.37
CA ASP A 216 -15.58 -19.99 29.25
C ASP A 216 -15.56 -20.58 27.81
N GLY A 217 -14.36 -20.72 27.22
CA GLY A 217 -13.86 -21.74 26.28
C GLY A 217 -14.70 -22.24 25.07
N LYS A 218 -15.96 -21.85 24.95
CA LYS A 218 -16.97 -22.25 23.98
C LYS A 218 -17.38 -21.06 23.11
N TYR A 219 -17.37 -19.85 23.67
CA TYR A 219 -17.62 -18.60 22.97
C TYR A 219 -16.38 -17.71 23.04
N TYR A 220 -16.18 -16.86 22.04
CA TYR A 220 -15.05 -15.96 21.96
C TYR A 220 -15.56 -14.51 21.87
N ASP A 221 -14.99 -13.62 22.68
CA ASP A 221 -15.26 -12.19 22.60
C ASP A 221 -14.65 -11.61 21.31
N LEU A 222 -15.24 -10.52 20.79
CA LEU A 222 -14.69 -9.75 19.68
C LEU A 222 -13.51 -8.87 20.15
N GLU A 223 -12.52 -8.67 19.29
CA GLU A 223 -11.30 -7.89 19.61
C GLU A 223 -11.51 -6.37 19.49
N PRO A 224 -11.44 -5.57 20.58
CA PRO A 224 -11.78 -4.14 20.54
C PRO A 224 -10.97 -3.27 19.57
N ASN A 225 -9.75 -3.65 19.20
CA ASN A 225 -8.90 -2.81 18.36
C ASN A 225 -9.14 -2.97 16.86
N HIS A 226 -9.92 -3.96 16.43
CA HIS A 226 -10.28 -4.17 15.03
C HIS A 226 -11.20 -3.06 14.51
N THR A 227 -11.07 -2.76 13.22
CA THR A 227 -11.88 -1.72 12.57
C THR A 227 -13.26 -2.23 12.13
N HIS A 228 -13.33 -3.47 11.63
CA HIS A 228 -14.50 -4.01 10.95
C HIS A 228 -14.73 -5.48 11.31
N PHE A 229 -16.00 -5.90 11.37
CA PHE A 229 -16.41 -7.27 11.67
C PHE A 229 -17.42 -7.81 10.67
N LEU A 230 -17.06 -8.92 10.02
CA LEU A 230 -17.97 -9.73 9.22
C LEU A 230 -18.40 -10.94 10.04
N LEU A 231 -19.66 -10.95 10.47
CA LEU A 231 -20.22 -11.99 11.34
C LEU A 231 -21.09 -12.93 10.50
N PHE A 232 -20.54 -14.08 10.13
CA PHE A 232 -21.28 -15.08 9.36
C PHE A 232 -22.12 -15.98 10.25
N ASP A 233 -23.35 -16.25 9.85
CA ASP A 233 -24.20 -17.26 10.48
C ASP A 233 -23.51 -18.63 10.40
N GLY A 234 -23.48 -19.33 11.54
CA GLY A 234 -22.94 -20.68 11.63
C GLY A 234 -24.02 -21.72 11.42
N ASN A 235 -23.57 -22.94 11.12
CA ASN A 235 -24.34 -24.14 11.41
C ASN A 235 -23.69 -24.77 12.65
N SER A 236 -24.50 -25.21 13.62
CA SER A 236 -24.08 -25.78 14.92
C SER A 236 -23.07 -26.94 14.84
N SER A 237 -22.77 -27.44 13.63
CA SER A 237 -21.89 -28.56 13.35
C SER A 237 -20.50 -28.21 12.79
N ASN A 238 -20.18 -27.01 12.29
CA ASN A 238 -18.86 -26.78 11.64
C ASN A 238 -18.32 -25.34 11.70
N VAL A 239 -17.19 -25.15 12.41
CA VAL A 239 -16.34 -23.94 12.35
C VAL A 239 -15.68 -23.76 10.98
N ASP A 240 -15.58 -24.85 10.21
CA ASP A 240 -14.95 -24.89 8.89
C ASP A 240 -15.63 -24.00 7.83
N THR A 241 -16.92 -23.66 8.01
CA THR A 241 -17.68 -22.94 6.99
C THR A 241 -17.24 -21.47 6.85
N VAL A 242 -16.80 -20.84 7.94
CA VAL A 242 -16.29 -19.46 7.90
C VAL A 242 -14.91 -19.37 7.26
N LEU A 243 -14.10 -20.44 7.36
CA LEU A 243 -12.84 -20.53 6.63
C LEU A 243 -13.07 -20.55 5.12
N VAL A 244 -14.09 -21.28 4.66
CA VAL A 244 -14.49 -21.29 3.24
C VAL A 244 -14.90 -19.89 2.79
N GLN A 245 -15.68 -19.16 3.59
CA GLN A 245 -16.05 -17.78 3.28
C GLN A 245 -14.85 -16.84 3.22
N ARG A 246 -13.94 -16.92 4.19
CA ARG A 246 -12.67 -16.18 4.17
C ARG A 246 -11.88 -16.46 2.90
N ALA A 247 -11.68 -17.73 2.54
CA ALA A 247 -10.97 -18.13 1.34
C ALA A 247 -11.65 -17.62 0.05
N GLN A 248 -12.99 -17.61 0.00
CA GLN A 248 -13.74 -17.06 -1.13
C GLN A 248 -13.56 -15.55 -1.28
N ILE A 249 -13.58 -14.80 -0.16
CA ILE A 249 -13.35 -13.35 -0.13
C ILE A 249 -11.92 -13.03 -0.59
N GLU A 250 -10.92 -13.70 -0.02
CA GLU A 250 -9.50 -13.52 -0.39
C GLU A 250 -9.28 -13.85 -1.88
N LYS A 251 -9.89 -14.93 -2.38
CA LYS A 251 -9.81 -15.32 -3.80
C LYS A 251 -10.48 -14.31 -4.74
N TYR A 252 -11.56 -13.67 -4.30
CA TYR A 252 -12.23 -12.63 -5.09
C TYR A 252 -11.38 -11.36 -5.15
N LEU A 253 -10.86 -10.91 -4.01
CA LEU A 253 -9.98 -9.74 -3.93
C LEU A 253 -8.71 -9.92 -4.77
N ARG A 254 -8.14 -11.13 -4.82
CA ARG A 254 -6.98 -11.45 -5.68
C ARG A 254 -7.23 -11.18 -7.18
N ARG A 255 -8.47 -11.07 -7.63
CA ARG A 255 -8.82 -10.80 -9.04
C ARG A 255 -9.08 -9.33 -9.33
N MET A 256 -9.03 -8.48 -8.32
CA MET A 256 -9.17 -7.03 -8.47
C MET A 256 -7.82 -6.39 -8.74
N ASP A 257 -7.84 -5.25 -9.42
CA ASP A 257 -6.66 -4.41 -9.62
C ASP A 257 -6.35 -3.64 -8.33
N MET A 258 -5.05 -3.47 -8.03
CA MET A 258 -4.64 -2.63 -6.90
C MET A 258 -5.08 -1.18 -7.14
N GLN A 259 -5.28 -0.43 -6.05
CA GLN A 259 -5.53 1.01 -6.14
C GLN A 259 -4.29 1.78 -6.58
N THR A 260 -3.11 1.33 -6.13
CA THR A 260 -1.81 1.94 -6.45
C THR A 260 -1.03 1.18 -7.51
N SER A 261 -1.66 0.28 -8.29
CA SER A 261 -0.91 -0.44 -9.32
C SER A 261 -0.40 0.46 -10.43
N ILE A 262 0.72 0.03 -10.96
CA ILE A 262 1.36 0.53 -12.16
C ILE A 262 1.00 -0.48 -13.28
N GLY A 263 -0.11 -0.22 -13.98
CA GLY A 263 -0.74 -1.18 -14.89
C GLY A 263 -1.72 -2.13 -14.20
N ASN A 264 -2.19 -3.17 -14.90
CA ASN A 264 -3.15 -4.15 -14.37
C ASN A 264 -2.42 -5.18 -13.48
N ILE A 265 -1.93 -4.74 -12.32
CA ILE A 265 -1.40 -5.64 -11.30
C ILE A 265 -2.55 -5.99 -10.37
N LEU A 266 -2.78 -7.29 -10.24
CA LEU A 266 -3.78 -7.84 -9.34
C LEU A 266 -3.32 -7.74 -7.88
N ILE A 267 -4.27 -7.62 -6.96
CA ILE A 267 -3.97 -7.56 -5.53
C ILE A 267 -3.37 -8.90 -5.05
N PRO A 268 -2.12 -8.93 -4.54
CA PRO A 268 -1.50 -10.15 -4.07
C PRO A 268 -2.00 -10.47 -2.65
N PRO A 269 -2.35 -11.74 -2.36
CA PRO A 269 -2.53 -12.20 -1.00
C PRO A 269 -1.21 -12.74 -0.43
N VAL A 270 -0.98 -12.50 0.86
CA VAL A 270 0.06 -13.18 1.64
C VAL A 270 -0.56 -13.72 2.93
N MET A 271 -0.18 -14.94 3.29
CA MET A 271 -0.62 -15.59 4.53
C MET A 271 0.51 -15.56 5.55
N ILE A 272 0.22 -15.13 6.78
CA ILE A 272 1.18 -15.15 7.89
C ILE A 272 0.70 -16.16 8.93
N LEU A 273 1.56 -17.12 9.23
CA LEU A 273 1.37 -18.10 10.29
C LEU A 273 2.21 -17.73 11.51
N ALA A 274 1.53 -17.41 12.59
CA ALA A 274 2.14 -17.27 13.90
C ALA A 274 1.40 -18.17 14.88
N GLU A 275 2.14 -19.12 15.44
CA GLU A 275 1.60 -20.24 16.20
C GLU A 275 0.62 -21.08 15.34
N GLY A 276 -0.27 -21.87 15.96
CA GLY A 276 -1.37 -22.48 15.22
C GLY A 276 -1.83 -23.82 15.79
N GLY A 277 -2.96 -24.28 15.27
CA GLY A 277 -3.53 -25.58 15.62
C GLY A 277 -3.91 -26.39 14.38
N PRO A 278 -4.73 -27.44 14.55
CA PRO A 278 -5.15 -28.31 13.45
C PRO A 278 -5.85 -27.54 12.32
N PHE A 279 -6.67 -26.54 12.69
CA PHE A 279 -7.37 -25.68 11.74
C PHE A 279 -6.41 -24.81 10.94
N SER A 280 -5.35 -24.28 11.57
CA SER A 280 -4.31 -23.49 10.90
C SER A 280 -3.62 -24.30 9.81
N ILE A 281 -3.28 -25.57 10.09
CA ILE A 281 -2.65 -26.49 9.13
C ILE A 281 -3.53 -26.68 7.89
N ARG A 282 -4.83 -26.90 8.08
CA ARG A 282 -5.76 -27.05 6.96
C ARG A 282 -5.82 -25.79 6.10
N THR A 283 -5.91 -24.61 6.72
CA THR A 283 -5.96 -23.34 5.98
C THR A 283 -4.66 -23.10 5.21
N ILE A 284 -3.50 -23.47 5.77
CA ILE A 284 -2.21 -23.40 5.07
C ILE A 284 -2.20 -24.31 3.84
N CYS A 285 -2.66 -25.56 3.98
CA CYS A 285 -2.73 -26.49 2.86
C CYS A 285 -3.60 -25.93 1.72
N GLU A 286 -4.78 -25.38 2.05
CA GLU A 286 -5.68 -24.74 1.07
C GLU A 286 -5.03 -23.50 0.43
N ALA A 287 -4.31 -22.68 1.21
CA ALA A 287 -3.61 -21.49 0.74
C ALA A 287 -2.47 -21.82 -0.24
N LEU A 288 -1.59 -22.76 0.13
CA LEU A 288 -0.48 -23.19 -0.73
C LEU A 288 -0.97 -23.85 -2.02
N GLN A 289 -2.05 -24.64 -1.96
CA GLN A 289 -2.70 -25.19 -3.17
C GLN A 289 -3.26 -24.10 -4.08
N SER A 290 -3.72 -22.99 -3.51
CA SER A 290 -4.20 -21.82 -4.25
C SER A 290 -3.07 -20.90 -4.75
N SER A 291 -1.80 -21.28 -4.59
CA SER A 291 -0.63 -20.43 -4.90
C SER A 291 -0.64 -19.11 -4.13
N THR A 292 -1.02 -19.15 -2.85
CA THR A 292 -0.88 -18.03 -1.91
C THR A 292 0.40 -18.26 -1.09
N PRO A 293 1.36 -17.32 -1.08
CA PRO A 293 2.59 -17.46 -0.32
C PRO A 293 2.34 -17.45 1.20
N LEU A 294 3.19 -18.19 1.90
CA LEU A 294 3.11 -18.38 3.35
C LEU A 294 4.39 -17.86 4.02
N VAL A 295 4.23 -16.92 4.94
CA VAL A 295 5.29 -16.50 5.88
C VAL A 295 5.07 -17.20 7.21
N VAL A 296 6.05 -17.97 7.66
CA VAL A 296 5.99 -18.70 8.94
C VAL A 296 6.89 -18.02 9.96
N VAL A 297 6.33 -17.62 11.10
CA VAL A 297 7.08 -16.99 12.19
C VAL A 297 7.66 -18.09 13.09
N LYS A 298 8.92 -18.45 12.88
CA LYS A 298 9.60 -19.47 13.68
C LYS A 298 9.88 -18.96 15.10
N GLY A 299 9.75 -19.84 16.08
CA GLY A 299 9.84 -19.54 17.51
C GLY A 299 8.50 -19.07 18.12
N SER A 300 7.42 -19.10 17.34
CA SER A 300 6.07 -18.75 17.83
C SER A 300 5.30 -19.95 18.41
N GLY A 301 5.79 -21.18 18.19
CA GLY A 301 5.24 -22.41 18.79
C GLY A 301 4.27 -23.20 17.91
N ARG A 302 3.98 -24.44 18.32
CA ARG A 302 2.92 -25.31 17.77
C ARG A 302 3.06 -25.51 16.26
N ALA A 303 2.01 -25.22 15.48
CA ALA A 303 2.01 -25.48 14.04
C ALA A 303 3.04 -24.66 13.25
N ALA A 304 3.42 -23.47 13.74
CA ALA A 304 4.39 -22.64 13.05
C ALA A 304 5.80 -23.26 13.09
N ASP A 305 6.21 -23.75 14.26
CA ASP A 305 7.53 -24.37 14.42
C ASP A 305 7.61 -25.71 13.69
N LEU A 306 6.54 -26.52 13.76
CA LEU A 306 6.41 -27.74 12.95
C LEU A 306 6.61 -27.48 11.45
N VAL A 307 5.90 -26.49 10.90
CA VAL A 307 6.01 -26.15 9.47
C VAL A 307 7.40 -25.59 9.15
N ALA A 308 7.99 -24.80 10.04
CA ALA A 308 9.33 -24.25 9.86
C ALA A 308 10.40 -25.35 9.84
N ASP A 309 10.33 -26.31 10.75
CA ASP A 309 11.26 -27.42 10.83
C ASP A 309 11.10 -28.38 9.64
N LEU A 310 9.87 -28.65 9.22
CA LEU A 310 9.58 -29.41 7.99
C LEU A 310 10.15 -28.71 6.76
N HIS A 311 9.96 -27.40 6.63
CA HIS A 311 10.51 -26.62 5.52
C HIS A 311 12.04 -26.67 5.49
N LEU A 312 12.69 -26.50 6.65
CA LEU A 312 14.16 -26.58 6.77
C LEU A 312 14.67 -27.98 6.44
N PHE A 313 13.93 -29.03 6.81
CA PHE A 313 14.24 -30.40 6.45
C PHE A 313 14.14 -30.64 4.95
N PHE A 314 13.03 -30.27 4.31
CA PHE A 314 12.86 -30.44 2.87
C PHE A 314 13.84 -29.61 2.05
N SER A 315 14.24 -28.44 2.54
CA SER A 315 15.24 -27.59 1.88
C SER A 315 16.64 -28.23 1.81
N ARG A 316 16.94 -29.21 2.67
CA ARG A 316 18.23 -29.94 2.69
C ARG A 316 18.22 -31.21 1.84
N ILE A 317 17.06 -31.65 1.39
CA ILE A 317 16.91 -32.88 0.61
C ILE A 317 17.11 -32.54 -0.87
N GLU A 318 18.23 -32.97 -1.45
CA GLU A 318 18.57 -32.76 -2.87
C GLU A 318 17.89 -33.77 -3.82
N THR A 319 17.08 -34.71 -3.31
CA THR A 319 16.58 -35.83 -4.11
C THR A 319 15.36 -35.44 -4.95
N ASN A 320 15.48 -35.48 -6.28
CA ASN A 320 14.40 -35.25 -7.25
C ASN A 320 13.27 -36.32 -7.23
N ASN A 321 13.30 -37.30 -6.32
CA ASN A 321 12.42 -38.47 -6.35
C ASN A 321 11.38 -38.46 -5.23
N LYS A 322 10.11 -38.15 -5.57
CA LYS A 322 8.97 -38.07 -4.63
C LYS A 322 8.80 -39.31 -3.72
N TYR A 323 9.17 -40.49 -4.20
CA TYR A 323 9.03 -41.74 -3.45
C TYR A 323 10.10 -41.94 -2.36
N GLU A 324 11.33 -41.47 -2.61
CA GLU A 324 12.42 -41.54 -1.63
C GLU A 324 12.20 -40.53 -0.52
N THR A 325 11.75 -39.31 -0.86
CA THR A 325 11.31 -38.31 0.12
C THR A 325 10.24 -38.88 1.06
N LYS A 326 9.32 -39.70 0.52
CA LYS A 326 8.24 -40.32 1.30
C LYS A 326 8.73 -41.28 2.39
N GLN A 327 9.78 -42.04 2.10
CA GLN A 327 10.37 -42.94 3.07
C GLN A 327 11.33 -42.23 4.04
N VAL A 328 12.05 -41.23 3.54
CA VAL A 328 12.98 -40.41 4.33
C VAL A 328 12.25 -39.67 5.45
N TYR A 329 11.10 -39.03 5.18
CA TYR A 329 10.34 -38.38 6.26
C TYR A 329 9.73 -39.40 7.24
N ARG A 330 9.17 -40.54 6.78
CA ARG A 330 8.58 -41.54 7.69
C ARG A 330 9.61 -42.15 8.65
N THR A 331 10.89 -42.16 8.27
CA THR A 331 11.96 -42.79 9.05
C THR A 331 12.75 -41.80 9.90
N GLN A 332 12.98 -40.57 9.43
CA GLN A 332 13.85 -39.58 10.09
C GLN A 332 13.11 -38.47 10.86
N LEU A 333 11.86 -38.16 10.52
CA LEU A 333 11.07 -37.09 11.14
C LEU A 333 10.21 -37.55 12.34
N SER A 334 10.01 -38.85 12.51
CA SER A 334 9.13 -39.40 13.57
C SER A 334 9.47 -38.97 15.01
N PRO A 335 10.74 -38.76 15.43
CA PRO A 335 11.03 -38.42 16.82
C PRO A 335 10.87 -36.93 17.17
N LEU A 336 11.05 -36.02 16.20
CA LEU A 336 11.04 -34.56 16.43
C LEU A 336 9.60 -34.00 16.53
N GLU A 337 8.64 -34.64 15.87
CA GLU A 337 7.27 -34.12 15.75
C GLU A 337 6.32 -34.60 16.86
N GLU A 338 6.60 -35.72 17.53
CA GLU A 338 5.64 -36.33 18.47
C GLU A 338 5.27 -35.36 19.61
N ASP A 339 6.23 -34.59 20.13
CA ASP A 339 6.00 -33.64 21.21
C ASP A 339 5.14 -32.44 20.76
N GLU A 340 5.43 -31.86 19.59
CA GLU A 340 4.65 -30.72 19.06
C GLU A 340 3.25 -31.13 18.59
N LEU A 341 3.11 -32.29 17.97
CA LEU A 341 1.81 -32.83 17.60
C LEU A 341 1.00 -33.17 18.85
N ASN A 342 1.64 -33.68 19.90
CA ASN A 342 0.95 -33.91 21.17
C ASN A 342 0.42 -32.60 21.78
N LEU A 343 1.17 -31.50 21.67
CA LEU A 343 0.75 -30.14 22.04
C LEU A 343 -0.39 -29.58 21.15
N ILE A 344 -0.38 -29.88 19.85
CA ILE A 344 -1.43 -29.43 18.91
C ILE A 344 -2.75 -30.21 19.12
N PHE A 345 -2.69 -31.49 19.49
CA PHE A 345 -3.84 -32.41 19.51
C PHE A 345 -4.36 -32.81 20.90
N GLU A 346 -4.03 -32.08 21.97
CA GLU A 346 -4.25 -32.42 23.39
C GLU A 346 -5.63 -33.02 23.78
N LYS A 347 -6.71 -32.81 23.02
CA LYS A 347 -8.09 -33.22 23.40
C LYS A 347 -8.78 -34.28 22.52
N ASN A 348 -8.29 -34.64 21.35
CA ASN A 348 -9.07 -35.44 20.38
C ASN A 348 -8.60 -36.90 20.23
N ARG A 349 -8.69 -37.71 21.30
CA ARG A 349 -8.15 -39.09 21.36
C ARG A 349 -8.76 -40.11 20.39
N ARG A 350 -10.00 -39.96 19.92
CA ARG A 350 -10.72 -41.04 19.20
C ARG A 350 -10.42 -41.16 17.70
N ASN A 351 -10.03 -40.06 17.04
CA ASN A 351 -9.63 -40.03 15.62
C ASN A 351 -8.18 -39.52 15.43
N LYS A 352 -7.43 -39.40 16.54
CA LYS A 352 -6.09 -38.79 16.58
C LYS A 352 -5.15 -39.39 15.53
N ASN A 353 -5.00 -40.70 15.50
CA ASN A 353 -3.94 -41.34 14.71
C ASN A 353 -4.23 -41.29 13.20
N LYS A 354 -5.46 -41.59 12.78
CA LYS A 354 -5.82 -41.57 11.34
C LYS A 354 -5.76 -40.17 10.74
N TRP A 355 -6.29 -39.17 11.45
CA TRP A 355 -6.25 -37.78 10.97
C TRP A 355 -4.83 -37.22 10.99
N ILE A 356 -4.02 -37.57 12.01
CA ILE A 356 -2.62 -37.15 12.07
C ILE A 356 -1.86 -37.72 10.87
N ASP A 357 -2.03 -39.00 10.55
CA ASP A 357 -1.35 -39.62 9.40
C ASP A 357 -1.81 -38.98 8.08
N ASP A 358 -3.11 -38.76 7.89
CA ASP A 358 -3.67 -38.15 6.68
C ASP A 358 -3.23 -36.68 6.51
N VAL A 359 -3.21 -35.89 7.58
CA VAL A 359 -2.80 -34.48 7.54
C VAL A 359 -1.30 -34.33 7.46
N LYS A 360 -0.51 -35.18 8.12
CA LYS A 360 0.95 -35.22 7.95
C LYS A 360 1.32 -35.52 6.51
N ASP A 361 0.77 -36.59 5.93
CA ASP A 361 1.11 -36.99 4.56
C ASP A 361 0.70 -35.88 3.57
N ASN A 362 -0.47 -35.26 3.76
CA ASN A 362 -0.93 -34.15 2.91
C ASN A 362 -0.09 -32.87 3.09
N LEU A 363 0.19 -32.46 4.32
CA LEU A 363 1.00 -31.28 4.62
C LEU A 363 2.42 -31.44 4.07
N CYS A 364 3.08 -32.56 4.35
CA CYS A 364 4.43 -32.85 3.86
C CYS A 364 4.47 -32.86 2.32
N GLN A 365 3.46 -33.46 1.67
CA GLN A 365 3.38 -33.45 0.21
C GLN A 365 3.25 -32.03 -0.34
N ILE A 366 2.33 -31.22 0.20
CA ILE A 366 2.11 -29.85 -0.27
C ILE A 366 3.33 -28.97 -0.01
N LEU A 367 3.93 -29.05 1.19
CA LEU A 367 5.14 -28.30 1.53
C LEU A 367 6.30 -28.67 0.62
N TYR A 368 6.45 -29.94 0.27
CA TYR A 368 7.48 -30.38 -0.68
C TYR A 368 7.21 -29.86 -2.11
N GLU A 369 5.97 -29.95 -2.59
CA GLU A 369 5.60 -29.50 -3.94
C GLU A 369 5.60 -27.97 -4.10
N ARG A 370 5.38 -27.23 -3.02
CA ARG A 370 5.27 -25.77 -3.01
C ARG A 370 6.28 -25.10 -2.08
N ILE A 371 7.45 -25.72 -1.87
CA ILE A 371 8.46 -25.24 -0.92
C ILE A 371 8.87 -23.79 -1.18
N GLN A 372 8.93 -23.39 -2.45
CA GLN A 372 9.31 -22.05 -2.88
C GLN A 372 8.33 -20.96 -2.41
N LEU A 373 7.06 -21.29 -2.15
CA LEU A 373 6.05 -20.36 -1.67
C LEU A 373 6.10 -20.14 -0.15
N VAL A 374 6.93 -20.90 0.57
CA VAL A 374 7.05 -20.85 2.02
C VAL A 374 8.32 -20.06 2.38
N VAL A 375 8.16 -19.02 3.18
CA VAL A 375 9.26 -18.22 3.72
C VAL A 375 9.27 -18.35 5.23
N ILE A 376 10.41 -18.75 5.77
CA ILE A 376 10.61 -18.85 7.23
C ILE A 376 11.21 -17.55 7.72
N PHE A 377 10.46 -16.85 8.57
CA PHE A 377 10.93 -15.67 9.28
C PHE A 377 11.46 -16.08 10.65
N GLU A 378 12.76 -15.86 10.87
CA GLU A 378 13.45 -16.11 12.14
C GLU A 378 14.10 -14.80 12.58
N PHE A 379 13.74 -14.32 13.76
CA PHE A 379 14.08 -12.96 14.19
C PHE A 379 15.57 -12.73 14.45
N ASP A 380 16.31 -13.78 14.85
CA ASP A 380 17.77 -13.75 15.04
C ASP A 380 18.55 -13.94 13.72
N SER A 381 17.85 -14.16 12.60
CA SER A 381 18.48 -14.43 11.32
C SER A 381 18.93 -13.13 10.62
N PRO A 382 20.14 -13.10 10.04
CA PRO A 382 20.58 -11.96 9.23
C PRO A 382 19.77 -11.80 7.93
N ARG A 383 19.00 -12.80 7.51
CA ARG A 383 18.32 -12.84 6.20
C ARG A 383 17.29 -11.73 6.00
N HIS A 384 16.57 -11.36 7.04
CA HIS A 384 15.49 -10.36 6.98
C HIS A 384 15.80 -9.12 7.83
N HIS A 385 17.04 -8.96 8.31
CA HIS A 385 17.44 -7.88 9.22
C HIS A 385 16.53 -7.72 10.46
N GLY A 386 15.82 -8.79 10.87
CA GLY A 386 14.83 -8.76 11.94
C GLY A 386 13.49 -8.07 11.58
N ASN A 387 13.25 -7.74 10.31
CA ASN A 387 12.03 -7.09 9.82
C ASN A 387 11.10 -8.08 9.14
N LEU A 388 9.85 -8.14 9.61
CA LEU A 388 8.82 -9.00 9.01
C LEU A 388 8.42 -8.54 7.60
N GLU A 389 8.53 -7.23 7.31
CA GLU A 389 8.26 -6.63 6.00
C GLU A 389 9.08 -7.26 4.88
N ASP A 390 10.38 -7.47 5.13
CA ASP A 390 11.29 -8.06 4.16
C ASP A 390 10.92 -9.52 3.85
N ALA A 391 10.46 -10.27 4.86
CA ALA A 391 9.97 -11.64 4.69
C ALA A 391 8.64 -11.69 3.91
N ILE A 392 7.74 -10.73 4.14
CA ILE A 392 6.48 -10.60 3.37
C ILE A 392 6.80 -10.32 1.91
N LEU A 393 7.74 -9.41 1.63
CA LEU A 393 8.16 -9.06 0.28
C LEU A 393 8.86 -10.22 -0.43
N GLU A 394 9.76 -10.93 0.26
CA GLU A 394 10.37 -12.15 -0.28
C GLU A 394 9.30 -13.20 -0.64
N ALA A 395 8.30 -13.41 0.22
CA ALA A 395 7.25 -14.40 -0.01
C ALA A 395 6.40 -14.05 -1.24
N LEU A 396 6.09 -12.77 -1.41
CA LEU A 396 5.29 -12.27 -2.54
C LEU A 396 6.07 -12.31 -3.85
N ILE A 397 7.36 -12.04 -3.80
CA ILE A 397 8.28 -12.21 -4.93
C ILE A 397 8.37 -13.68 -5.34
N ASN A 398 8.55 -14.58 -4.38
CA ASN A 398 8.55 -16.01 -4.66
C ASN A 398 7.21 -16.46 -5.25
N ALA A 399 6.09 -15.92 -4.78
CA ALA A 399 4.80 -16.19 -5.40
C ALA A 399 4.70 -15.65 -6.82
N ALA A 400 5.27 -14.50 -7.15
CA ALA A 400 5.31 -14.01 -8.53
C ALA A 400 6.15 -14.94 -9.42
N LYS A 401 7.36 -15.31 -8.96
CA LYS A 401 8.29 -16.21 -9.66
C LYS A 401 7.77 -17.63 -9.90
N PHE A 402 7.05 -18.16 -8.91
CA PHE A 402 6.63 -19.56 -8.85
C PHE A 402 5.11 -19.73 -8.89
N SER A 403 4.36 -18.66 -9.19
CA SER A 403 2.98 -18.80 -9.66
C SER A 403 3.04 -19.63 -10.94
N GLY A 404 2.18 -20.64 -11.07
CA GLY A 404 2.25 -21.62 -12.17
C GLY A 404 2.02 -21.05 -13.58
N ASP A 405 2.03 -19.73 -13.75
CA ASP A 405 2.16 -19.07 -15.03
C ASP A 405 3.63 -19.19 -15.44
N ASN A 406 3.91 -19.79 -16.59
CA ASN A 406 5.26 -19.91 -17.14
C ASN A 406 5.80 -18.53 -17.55
N LEU A 407 6.03 -17.66 -16.58
CA LEU A 407 6.64 -16.35 -16.78
C LEU A 407 8.11 -16.57 -17.09
N ASP A 408 8.59 -15.92 -18.14
CA ASP A 408 10.02 -15.88 -18.43
C ASP A 408 10.76 -15.19 -17.27
N GLU A 409 12.03 -15.53 -17.04
CA GLU A 409 12.84 -14.97 -15.94
C GLU A 409 12.80 -13.43 -15.92
N GLN A 410 12.74 -12.82 -17.11
CA GLN A 410 12.62 -11.38 -17.25
C GLN A 410 11.27 -10.81 -16.78
N GLN A 411 10.16 -11.50 -17.06
CA GLN A 411 8.84 -11.06 -16.61
C GLN A 411 8.73 -11.14 -15.08
N CYS A 412 9.36 -12.15 -14.47
CA CYS A 412 9.47 -12.26 -13.02
C CYS A 412 10.19 -11.04 -12.43
N ARG A 413 11.36 -10.65 -12.97
CA ARG A 413 12.10 -9.48 -12.48
C ARG A 413 11.32 -8.17 -12.61
N VAL A 414 10.62 -7.97 -13.73
CA VAL A 414 9.74 -6.80 -13.89
C VAL A 414 8.62 -6.80 -12.84
N ALA A 415 8.04 -7.97 -12.53
CA ALA A 415 7.06 -8.08 -11.47
C ALA A 415 7.64 -7.76 -10.09
N GLU A 416 8.86 -8.22 -9.79
CA GLU A 416 9.57 -7.89 -8.55
C GLU A 416 9.77 -6.38 -8.38
N LEU A 417 10.29 -5.72 -9.42
CA LEU A 417 10.53 -4.28 -9.39
C LEU A 417 9.20 -3.52 -9.22
N LYS A 418 8.15 -3.93 -9.94
CA LYS A 418 6.83 -3.31 -9.82
C LYS A 418 6.24 -3.48 -8.42
N LEU A 419 6.42 -4.63 -7.77
CA LEU A 419 5.98 -4.85 -6.38
C LEU A 419 6.77 -3.98 -5.40
N ALA A 420 8.11 -3.95 -5.53
CA ALA A 420 8.95 -3.11 -4.68
C ALA A 420 8.62 -1.62 -4.82
N MET A 421 8.37 -1.16 -6.04
CA MET A 421 7.90 0.21 -6.33
C MET A 421 6.52 0.47 -5.76
N ALA A 422 5.55 -0.43 -5.97
CA ALA A 422 4.18 -0.27 -5.44
C ALA A 422 4.18 -0.06 -3.92
N TRP A 423 5.11 -0.71 -3.22
CA TRP A 423 5.24 -0.63 -1.76
C TRP A 423 6.29 0.37 -1.28
N GLN A 424 6.88 1.15 -2.19
CA GLN A 424 7.90 2.15 -1.90
C GLN A 424 9.08 1.60 -1.07
N ASN A 425 9.43 0.32 -1.24
CA ASN A 425 10.57 -0.29 -0.54
C ASN A 425 11.85 -0.10 -1.35
N PHE A 426 12.40 1.11 -1.28
CA PHE A 426 13.64 1.51 -1.95
C PHE A 426 14.82 0.61 -1.55
N ASP A 427 14.99 0.36 -0.26
CA ASP A 427 16.11 -0.42 0.29
C ASP A 427 16.16 -1.82 -0.31
N TYR A 428 15.01 -2.48 -0.39
CA TYR A 428 14.92 -3.81 -0.99
C TYR A 428 15.25 -3.77 -2.48
N ALA A 429 14.70 -2.80 -3.21
CA ALA A 429 14.95 -2.65 -4.63
C ALA A 429 16.44 -2.44 -4.93
N GLN A 430 17.11 -1.58 -4.16
CA GLN A 430 18.53 -1.30 -4.32
C GLN A 430 19.41 -2.51 -3.98
N LYS A 431 19.09 -3.24 -2.91
CA LYS A 431 19.93 -4.35 -2.43
C LYS A 431 19.74 -5.66 -3.19
N HIS A 432 18.53 -5.93 -3.68
CA HIS A 432 18.16 -7.26 -4.18
C HIS A 432 17.71 -7.28 -5.65
N ILE A 433 17.20 -6.17 -6.19
CA ILE A 433 16.63 -6.15 -7.55
C ILE A 433 17.56 -5.44 -8.54
N LEU A 434 18.02 -4.24 -8.19
CA LEU A 434 18.85 -3.36 -9.02
C LEU A 434 20.28 -3.34 -8.48
N THR A 435 20.97 -4.47 -8.63
CA THR A 435 22.36 -4.63 -8.19
C THR A 435 23.34 -4.51 -9.35
N ASP A 436 24.60 -4.14 -9.09
CA ASP A 436 25.62 -4.01 -10.15
C ASP A 436 25.78 -5.29 -11.00
N ALA A 437 25.56 -6.46 -10.38
CA ALA A 437 25.61 -7.75 -11.06
C ALA A 437 24.48 -7.94 -12.09
N THR A 438 23.34 -7.30 -11.88
CA THR A 438 22.13 -7.49 -12.70
C THR A 438 22.04 -6.51 -13.87
N ILE A 439 22.96 -5.54 -14.01
CA ILE A 439 22.86 -4.44 -15.00
C ILE A 439 22.68 -4.97 -16.43
N THR A 440 23.41 -6.01 -16.80
CA THR A 440 23.37 -6.59 -18.16
C THR A 440 22.12 -7.44 -18.44
N GLU A 441 21.34 -7.76 -17.41
CA GLU A 441 20.18 -8.65 -17.50
C GLU A 441 18.88 -7.90 -17.82
N TRP A 442 18.84 -6.59 -17.57
CA TRP A 442 17.63 -5.79 -17.80
C TRP A 442 17.50 -5.34 -19.25
N LYS A 443 16.30 -5.52 -19.83
CA LYS A 443 15.96 -4.81 -21.07
C LYS A 443 15.74 -3.34 -20.75
N GLU A 444 16.29 -2.52 -21.62
CA GLU A 444 16.17 -1.07 -21.57
C GLU A 444 14.72 -0.58 -21.59
N SER A 445 13.84 -1.24 -22.36
CA SER A 445 12.41 -0.91 -22.42
C SER A 445 11.72 -1.05 -21.07
N ASP A 446 12.11 -2.05 -20.28
CA ASP A 446 11.48 -2.36 -19.00
C ASP A 446 11.90 -1.34 -17.94
N LEU A 447 13.16 -0.90 -17.98
CA LEU A 447 13.67 0.18 -17.13
C LEU A 447 13.05 1.53 -17.51
N CYS A 448 12.87 1.83 -18.81
CA CYS A 448 12.15 3.02 -19.26
C CYS A 448 10.72 3.04 -18.71
N GLN A 449 10.01 1.90 -18.78
CA GLN A 449 8.66 1.80 -18.27
C GLN A 449 8.62 1.99 -16.74
N ALA A 450 9.52 1.32 -16.00
CA ALA A 450 9.64 1.50 -14.56
C ALA A 450 9.92 2.97 -14.19
N LEU A 451 10.76 3.67 -14.96
CA LEU A 451 11.04 5.09 -14.74
C LEU A 451 9.79 5.97 -14.98
N ILE A 452 9.06 5.76 -16.08
CA ILE A 452 7.79 6.46 -16.35
C ILE A 452 6.83 6.27 -15.18
N ASP A 453 6.81 5.08 -14.62
CA ASP A 453 5.89 4.71 -13.57
C ASP A 453 6.29 5.28 -12.19
N ALA A 454 7.59 5.33 -11.88
CA ALA A 454 8.11 6.06 -10.72
C ALA A 454 7.81 7.56 -10.83
N LEU A 455 8.05 8.15 -12.01
CA LEU A 455 7.74 9.55 -12.31
C LEU A 455 6.26 9.81 -12.10
N ARG A 456 5.36 9.00 -12.67
CA ARG A 456 3.90 9.19 -12.52
C ARG A 456 3.48 9.30 -11.05
N ARG A 457 4.08 8.50 -10.17
CA ARG A 457 3.74 8.41 -8.73
C ARG A 457 4.53 9.32 -7.80
N ASP A 458 5.46 10.12 -8.32
CA ASP A 458 6.30 11.02 -7.54
C ASP A 458 7.24 10.29 -6.57
N TYR A 459 7.68 9.07 -6.93
CA TYR A 459 8.61 8.28 -6.14
C TYR A 459 10.05 8.71 -6.39
N VAL A 460 10.45 9.84 -5.78
CA VAL A 460 11.76 10.48 -6.01
C VAL A 460 12.92 9.51 -5.79
N ASP A 461 12.89 8.72 -4.71
CA ASP A 461 13.96 7.76 -4.40
C ASP A 461 14.12 6.70 -5.50
N PHE A 462 13.01 6.19 -6.05
CA PHE A 462 13.07 5.24 -7.17
C PHE A 462 13.49 5.87 -8.49
N VAL A 463 13.12 7.13 -8.73
CA VAL A 463 13.63 7.89 -9.87
C VAL A 463 15.15 8.05 -9.74
N GLU A 464 15.65 8.34 -8.54
CA GLU A 464 17.10 8.41 -8.29
C GLU A 464 17.80 7.07 -8.55
N LEU A 465 17.29 5.99 -7.97
CA LEU A 465 17.84 4.64 -8.14
C LEU A 465 17.91 4.23 -9.61
N LEU A 466 16.81 4.40 -10.36
CA LEU A 466 16.73 4.00 -11.77
C LEU A 466 17.62 4.87 -12.67
N MET A 467 17.77 6.15 -12.34
CA MET A 467 18.67 7.05 -13.04
C MET A 467 20.14 6.66 -12.84
N ASP A 468 20.53 6.35 -11.61
CA ASP A 468 21.91 5.95 -11.27
C ASP A 468 22.26 4.55 -11.81
N TYR A 469 21.27 3.65 -11.87
CA TYR A 469 21.47 2.27 -12.34
C TYR A 469 21.70 2.14 -13.86
N GLY A 470 21.07 2.98 -14.69
CA GLY A 470 21.18 2.82 -16.15
C GLY A 470 20.70 3.98 -17.03
N SER A 471 20.27 5.11 -16.45
CA SER A 471 19.77 6.33 -17.12
C SER A 471 18.93 6.12 -18.41
N PRO A 472 17.65 5.72 -18.30
CA PRO A 472 16.74 5.66 -19.45
C PRO A 472 16.09 7.01 -19.82
N LEU A 473 16.32 8.11 -19.07
CA LEU A 473 15.56 9.35 -19.23
C LEU A 473 15.73 9.99 -20.61
N GLU A 474 16.96 10.01 -21.16
CA GLU A 474 17.21 10.57 -22.51
C GLU A 474 16.51 9.78 -23.62
N LYS A 475 16.09 8.55 -23.32
CA LYS A 475 15.50 7.62 -24.29
C LYS A 475 13.98 7.68 -24.28
N LEU A 476 13.39 8.33 -23.29
CA LEU A 476 11.96 8.58 -23.24
C LEU A 476 11.53 9.51 -24.36
N THR A 477 10.33 9.26 -24.89
CA THR A 477 9.76 10.00 -26.03
C THR A 477 8.85 11.12 -25.55
N LEU A 478 8.51 12.03 -26.46
CA LEU A 478 7.52 13.07 -26.18
C LEU A 478 6.14 12.47 -25.87
N ASN A 479 5.78 11.34 -26.50
CA ASN A 479 4.53 10.65 -26.19
C ASN A 479 4.48 10.17 -24.72
N ASN A 480 5.60 9.68 -24.18
CA ASN A 480 5.67 9.32 -22.76
C ASN A 480 5.43 10.53 -21.85
N LEU A 481 5.98 11.69 -22.21
CA LEU A 481 5.80 12.93 -21.46
C LEU A 481 4.35 13.43 -21.52
N GLU A 482 3.72 13.43 -22.70
CA GLU A 482 2.30 13.80 -22.85
C GLU A 482 1.37 12.88 -22.06
N GLN A 483 1.68 11.58 -21.99
CA GLN A 483 0.96 10.64 -21.13
C GLN A 483 1.11 11.00 -19.65
N LEU A 484 2.27 11.49 -19.21
CA LEU A 484 2.47 11.94 -17.82
C LEU A 484 1.69 13.21 -17.50
N TYR A 485 1.59 14.17 -18.41
CA TYR A 485 0.71 15.34 -18.25
C TYR A 485 -0.76 14.93 -18.16
N THR A 486 -1.19 13.93 -18.94
CA THR A 486 -2.60 13.49 -18.98
C THR A 486 -2.97 12.58 -17.81
N SER A 487 -2.04 11.75 -17.33
CA SER A 487 -2.29 10.81 -16.22
C SER A 487 -2.13 11.45 -14.83
N SER A 488 -1.51 12.62 -14.74
CA SER A 488 -1.39 13.37 -13.48
C SER A 488 -2.64 14.19 -13.22
N ASN A 489 -3.05 14.31 -11.95
CA ASN A 489 -4.20 15.14 -11.60
C ASN A 489 -3.84 16.63 -11.78
N ILE A 490 -4.32 17.24 -12.86
CA ILE A 490 -4.05 18.64 -13.22
C ILE A 490 -4.56 19.59 -12.13
N ASP A 491 -5.55 19.18 -11.34
CA ASP A 491 -6.11 19.97 -10.23
C ASP A 491 -5.06 20.30 -9.15
N ASN A 492 -3.97 19.51 -9.07
CA ASN A 492 -2.85 19.75 -8.16
C ASN A 492 -1.69 20.53 -8.82
N GLY A 493 -1.78 20.85 -10.11
CA GLY A 493 -0.75 21.58 -10.85
C GLY A 493 -0.85 23.09 -10.69
N LEU A 494 0.10 23.80 -11.30
CA LEU A 494 0.12 25.24 -11.35
C LEU A 494 -1.08 25.78 -12.16
N PRO A 495 -1.62 26.97 -11.81
CA PRO A 495 -2.77 27.53 -12.51
C PRO A 495 -2.50 27.79 -14.00
N ILE A 496 -3.48 27.54 -14.86
CA ILE A 496 -3.41 27.85 -16.31
C ILE A 496 -4.59 28.75 -16.67
N GLU A 497 -4.32 29.87 -17.34
CA GLU A 497 -5.37 30.74 -17.89
C GLU A 497 -5.91 30.14 -19.20
N SER A 498 -7.18 29.70 -19.17
CA SER A 498 -7.97 29.18 -20.29
C SER A 498 -7.23 28.19 -21.20
N THR A 499 -7.49 26.89 -21.01
CA THR A 499 -7.08 25.86 -21.96
C THR A 499 -7.76 26.13 -23.31
N ASP A 500 -7.01 26.60 -24.31
CA ASP A 500 -7.43 26.42 -25.70
C ASP A 500 -7.65 24.93 -25.90
N LYS A 501 -8.91 24.52 -26.17
CA LYS A 501 -9.29 23.09 -26.25
C LYS A 501 -8.51 22.30 -27.32
N ASN A 502 -7.78 23.00 -28.18
CA ASN A 502 -7.00 22.45 -29.27
C ASN A 502 -5.50 22.28 -28.93
N LEU A 503 -5.03 22.81 -27.79
CA LEU A 503 -3.64 22.65 -27.34
C LEU A 503 -3.50 21.43 -26.44
N SER A 504 -2.33 20.77 -26.49
CA SER A 504 -1.99 19.77 -25.49
C SER A 504 -1.86 20.43 -24.10
N ILE A 505 -1.99 19.64 -23.02
CA ILE A 505 -1.81 20.16 -21.65
C ILE A 505 -0.40 20.76 -21.51
N ARG A 506 0.63 20.08 -22.04
CA ARG A 506 2.00 20.60 -22.11
C ARG A 506 2.03 21.96 -22.79
N ASP A 507 1.50 22.08 -24.00
CA ASP A 507 1.58 23.34 -24.75
C ASP A 507 0.79 24.47 -24.09
N SER A 508 -0.26 24.13 -23.34
CA SER A 508 -1.02 25.09 -22.52
C SER A 508 -0.15 25.69 -21.41
N TYR A 509 0.62 24.87 -20.69
CA TYR A 509 1.62 25.34 -19.72
C TYR A 509 2.70 26.19 -20.37
N TYR A 510 3.26 25.76 -21.50
CA TYR A 510 4.25 26.56 -22.24
C TYR A 510 3.68 27.89 -22.73
N SER A 511 2.42 27.94 -23.14
CA SER A 511 1.77 29.19 -23.55
C SER A 511 1.54 30.14 -22.39
N CYS A 512 1.18 29.59 -21.23
CA CYS A 512 0.91 30.38 -20.03
C CYS A 512 2.18 30.94 -19.39
N TYR A 513 3.20 30.10 -19.19
CA TYR A 513 4.42 30.48 -18.47
C TYR A 513 5.55 30.98 -19.37
N PHE A 514 5.53 30.63 -20.67
CA PHE A 514 6.54 31.03 -21.65
C PHE A 514 5.93 31.57 -22.96
N PRO A 515 5.18 32.69 -22.92
CA PRO A 515 4.55 33.24 -24.13
C PRO A 515 5.58 33.72 -25.17
N ASN A 516 6.71 34.28 -24.71
CA ASN A 516 7.74 34.92 -25.54
C ASN A 516 9.13 34.25 -25.45
N GLN A 517 9.23 33.10 -24.77
CA GLN A 517 10.48 32.38 -24.51
C GLN A 517 10.28 30.89 -24.79
N LEU A 518 11.38 30.13 -24.96
CA LEU A 518 11.35 28.69 -25.22
C LEU A 518 10.52 28.25 -26.45
N GLN A 519 10.36 29.10 -27.49
CA GLN A 519 9.48 28.79 -28.62
C GLN A 519 9.97 27.63 -29.52
N THR A 520 11.28 27.41 -29.61
CA THR A 520 11.87 26.28 -30.33
C THR A 520 11.52 24.93 -29.70
N SER A 521 11.28 24.90 -28.39
CA SER A 521 10.86 23.69 -27.66
C SER A 521 9.41 23.24 -27.95
N ARG A 522 8.58 24.09 -28.57
CA ARG A 522 7.25 23.70 -29.09
C ARG A 522 7.33 22.84 -30.35
N ILE A 523 8.46 22.91 -31.08
CA ILE A 523 8.65 22.30 -32.40
C ILE A 523 9.41 20.98 -32.24
N ILE A 524 8.84 20.02 -31.51
CA ILE A 524 9.32 18.63 -31.58
C ILE A 524 8.52 17.97 -32.70
N LEU A 525 9.13 17.87 -33.89
CA LEU A 525 8.46 17.48 -35.14
C LEU A 525 8.08 15.98 -35.21
N ASN A 526 8.54 15.16 -34.26
CA ASN A 526 8.18 13.74 -34.20
C ASN A 526 8.01 13.26 -32.75
N LYS A 527 6.79 12.84 -32.38
CA LYS A 527 6.45 12.43 -31.01
C LYS A 527 7.11 11.12 -30.57
N ASP A 528 7.53 10.30 -31.53
CA ASP A 528 8.11 8.97 -31.29
C ASP A 528 9.64 8.97 -31.18
N GLN A 529 10.29 10.13 -31.40
CA GLN A 529 11.73 10.24 -31.22
C GLN A 529 12.11 10.40 -29.74
N PRO A 530 13.27 9.85 -29.33
CA PRO A 530 13.79 10.05 -28.00
C PRO A 530 14.13 11.54 -27.78
N LEU A 531 13.79 12.05 -26.59
CA LEU A 531 14.01 13.45 -26.23
C LEU A 531 15.50 13.82 -26.14
N GLY A 532 16.38 12.82 -25.97
CA GLY A 532 17.82 13.01 -25.92
C GLY A 532 18.24 13.98 -24.82
N GLN A 533 19.08 14.95 -25.17
CA GLN A 533 19.61 15.96 -24.25
C GLN A 533 18.51 16.86 -23.66
N ASN A 534 17.38 17.01 -24.35
CA ASN A 534 16.26 17.82 -23.87
C ASN A 534 15.43 17.11 -22.79
N ALA A 535 15.57 15.80 -22.62
CA ALA A 535 14.73 15.04 -21.69
C ALA A 535 14.78 15.63 -20.28
N ARG A 536 15.99 15.86 -19.75
CA ARG A 536 16.18 16.40 -18.39
C ARG A 536 15.44 17.73 -18.18
N ARG A 537 15.49 18.63 -19.17
CA ARG A 537 14.75 19.89 -19.16
C ARG A 537 13.24 19.66 -19.17
N GLU A 538 12.75 18.84 -20.09
CA GLU A 538 11.31 18.64 -20.29
C GLU A 538 10.65 17.97 -19.07
N PHE A 539 11.31 16.97 -18.47
CA PHE A 539 10.85 16.32 -17.24
C PHE A 539 10.95 17.25 -16.02
N PHE A 540 12.00 18.09 -15.94
CA PHE A 540 12.11 19.13 -14.92
C PHE A 540 10.95 20.13 -14.99
N LEU A 541 10.65 20.66 -16.18
CA LEU A 541 9.54 21.59 -16.39
C LEU A 541 8.19 20.93 -16.09
N TRP A 542 8.01 19.67 -16.50
CA TRP A 542 6.82 18.89 -16.15
C TRP A 542 6.63 18.75 -14.64
N ALA A 543 7.70 18.47 -13.88
CA ALA A 543 7.62 18.37 -12.43
C ALA A 543 7.23 19.71 -11.78
N ILE A 544 7.76 20.84 -12.28
CA ILE A 544 7.37 22.18 -11.79
C ILE A 544 5.92 22.49 -12.11
N PHE A 545 5.48 22.28 -13.36
CA PHE A 545 4.13 22.59 -13.79
C PHE A 545 3.06 21.81 -13.02
N LEU A 546 3.39 20.62 -12.53
CA LEU A 546 2.52 19.82 -11.69
C LEU A 546 2.76 19.99 -10.19
N ASP A 547 3.51 21.03 -9.79
CA ASP A 547 3.87 21.37 -8.41
C ASP A 547 4.50 20.22 -7.60
N ARG A 548 5.36 19.41 -8.24
CA ARG A 548 6.09 18.31 -7.62
C ARG A 548 7.47 18.79 -7.17
N TYR A 549 7.50 19.56 -6.08
CA TYR A 549 8.71 20.28 -5.64
C TYR A 549 9.94 19.37 -5.45
N GLU A 550 9.83 18.28 -4.70
CA GLU A 550 10.96 17.39 -4.40
C GLU A 550 11.52 16.73 -5.68
N LEU A 551 10.63 16.24 -6.54
CA LEU A 551 11.03 15.68 -7.83
C LEU A 551 11.65 16.74 -8.76
N ALA A 552 11.07 17.95 -8.79
CA ALA A 552 11.60 19.06 -9.57
C ALA A 552 13.00 19.45 -9.09
N ARG A 553 13.24 19.47 -7.78
CA ARG A 553 14.55 19.76 -7.19
C ARG A 553 15.58 18.69 -7.55
N TYR A 554 15.22 17.42 -7.46
CA TYR A 554 16.07 16.31 -7.89
C TYR A 554 16.41 16.43 -9.39
N LEU A 555 15.41 16.58 -10.26
CA LEU A 555 15.63 16.71 -11.70
C LEU A 555 16.45 17.95 -12.06
N CYS A 556 16.24 19.08 -11.36
CA CYS A 556 17.05 20.29 -11.48
C CYS A 556 18.53 19.99 -11.27
N SER A 557 18.88 19.22 -10.24
CA SER A 557 20.26 18.86 -9.94
C SER A 557 20.95 18.05 -11.06
N LYS A 558 20.17 17.34 -11.88
CA LYS A 558 20.65 16.57 -13.02
C LYS A 558 20.63 17.36 -14.33
N THR A 559 19.90 18.48 -14.40
CA THR A 559 19.86 19.35 -15.60
C THR A 559 21.20 20.01 -15.91
N TRP A 560 21.43 20.25 -17.20
CA TRP A 560 22.51 21.14 -17.63
C TRP A 560 22.15 22.59 -17.29
N ASN A 561 23.13 23.36 -16.82
CA ASN A 561 22.95 24.73 -16.33
C ASN A 561 21.97 24.82 -15.13
N GLN A 562 22.20 24.03 -14.08
CA GLN A 562 21.36 23.95 -12.88
C GLN A 562 21.01 25.33 -12.25
N SER A 563 21.94 26.30 -12.25
CA SER A 563 21.66 27.65 -11.75
C SER A 563 20.58 28.35 -12.55
N VAL A 564 20.62 28.24 -13.89
CA VAL A 564 19.62 28.80 -14.79
C VAL A 564 18.30 28.05 -14.66
N ALA A 565 18.33 26.71 -14.58
CA ALA A 565 17.14 25.90 -14.34
C ALA A 565 16.42 26.33 -13.05
N SER A 566 17.17 26.55 -11.96
CA SER A 566 16.64 27.02 -10.69
C SER A 566 16.00 28.41 -10.79
N LEU A 567 16.62 29.34 -11.53
CA LEU A 567 16.02 30.65 -11.80
C LEU A 567 14.72 30.55 -12.62
N ILE A 568 14.66 29.63 -13.59
CA ILE A 568 13.44 29.36 -14.36
C ILE A 568 12.32 28.84 -13.45
N ALA A 569 12.63 27.89 -12.55
CA ALA A 569 11.67 27.38 -11.56
C ALA A 569 11.12 28.53 -10.70
N ALA A 570 12.01 29.37 -10.17
CA ALA A 570 11.62 30.49 -9.34
C ALA A 570 10.75 31.52 -10.09
N GLN A 571 11.03 31.75 -11.38
CA GLN A 571 10.17 32.58 -12.24
C GLN A 571 8.77 31.96 -12.40
N ILE A 572 8.69 30.67 -12.72
CA ILE A 572 7.40 29.97 -12.91
C ILE A 572 6.56 30.04 -11.63
N TYR A 573 7.14 29.70 -10.48
CA TYR A 573 6.42 29.73 -9.20
C TYR A 573 5.91 31.13 -8.84
N ARG A 574 6.68 32.19 -9.11
CA ARG A 574 6.22 33.58 -8.91
C ARG A 574 5.10 33.97 -9.86
N GLN A 575 5.15 33.54 -11.12
CA GLN A 575 4.04 33.76 -12.05
C GLN A 575 2.77 33.03 -11.56
N ALA A 576 2.90 31.77 -11.16
CA ALA A 576 1.80 30.99 -10.57
C ALA A 576 1.23 31.65 -9.31
N MET A 577 2.08 32.22 -8.45
CA MET A 577 1.67 32.98 -7.27
C MET A 577 0.79 34.19 -7.62
N THR A 578 1.08 34.90 -8.72
CA THR A 578 0.24 36.04 -9.14
C THR A 578 -1.15 35.61 -9.61
N MET A 579 -1.27 34.40 -10.14
CA MET A 579 -2.52 33.80 -10.63
C MET A 579 -3.30 33.06 -9.53
N ALA A 580 -2.65 32.68 -8.43
CA ALA A 580 -3.25 31.94 -7.34
C ALA A 580 -4.36 32.76 -6.64
N LEU A 581 -5.46 32.09 -6.30
CA LEU A 581 -6.62 32.72 -5.64
C LEU A 581 -6.49 32.77 -4.11
N HIS A 582 -5.89 31.74 -3.51
CA HIS A 582 -5.90 31.53 -2.05
C HIS A 582 -4.57 31.95 -1.41
N SER A 583 -4.61 32.44 -0.17
CA SER A 583 -3.39 32.90 0.52
C SER A 583 -2.42 31.75 0.82
N GLU A 584 -2.94 30.59 1.20
CA GLU A 584 -2.13 29.40 1.52
C GLU A 584 -1.34 28.91 0.30
N THR A 585 -1.96 28.90 -0.88
CA THR A 585 -1.28 28.50 -2.13
C THR A 585 -0.24 29.53 -2.59
N LYS A 586 -0.49 30.82 -2.35
CA LYS A 586 0.51 31.88 -2.59
C LYS A 586 1.75 31.71 -1.71
N GLU A 587 1.55 31.42 -0.43
CA GLU A 587 2.65 31.18 0.51
C GLU A 587 3.46 29.94 0.12
N HIS A 588 2.78 28.86 -0.26
CA HIS A 588 3.41 27.65 -0.78
C HIS A 588 4.30 27.91 -2.00
N TYR A 589 3.78 28.62 -3.02
CA TYR A 589 4.56 28.95 -4.21
C TYR A 589 5.73 29.91 -3.93
N GLU A 590 5.57 30.88 -3.03
CA GLU A 590 6.65 31.77 -2.63
C GLU A 590 7.76 31.03 -1.88
N ASN A 591 7.39 30.07 -1.02
CA ASN A 591 8.34 29.21 -0.33
C ASN A 591 9.15 28.36 -1.34
N ASN A 592 8.48 27.73 -2.31
CA ASN A 592 9.14 26.96 -3.36
C ASN A 592 10.07 27.83 -4.21
N ALA A 593 9.61 29.01 -4.64
CA ALA A 593 10.42 29.96 -5.41
C ALA A 593 11.67 30.40 -4.62
N SER A 594 11.52 30.69 -3.32
CA SER A 594 12.62 31.12 -2.44
C SER A 594 13.64 30.02 -2.18
N GLN A 595 13.25 28.74 -2.25
CA GLN A 595 14.20 27.63 -2.19
C GLN A 595 15.02 27.53 -3.47
N PHE A 596 14.38 27.59 -4.65
CA PHE A 596 15.09 27.58 -5.92
C PHE A 596 16.02 28.79 -6.11
N ASP A 597 15.64 29.97 -5.62
CA ASP A 597 16.52 31.13 -5.55
C ASP A 597 17.80 30.85 -4.76
N ARG A 598 17.67 30.19 -3.60
CA ARG A 598 18.81 29.80 -2.76
C ARG A 598 19.69 28.77 -3.43
N ASP A 599 19.10 27.76 -4.08
CA ASP A 599 19.84 26.76 -4.83
C ASP A 599 20.61 27.41 -6.00
N ALA A 600 20.00 28.34 -6.74
CA ALA A 600 20.65 29.10 -7.82
C ALA A 600 21.86 29.91 -7.33
N LEU A 601 21.68 30.64 -6.22
CA LEU A 601 22.73 31.45 -5.59
C LEU A 601 23.87 30.57 -5.08
N PHE A 602 23.55 29.48 -4.39
CA PHE A 602 24.54 28.56 -3.83
C PHE A 602 25.48 28.01 -4.90
N ILE A 603 24.96 27.64 -6.07
CA ILE A 603 25.77 27.10 -7.17
C ILE A 603 26.74 28.16 -7.69
N ILE A 604 26.28 29.39 -7.91
CA ILE A 604 27.13 30.45 -8.45
C ILE A 604 28.17 30.92 -7.46
N ASP A 605 27.81 31.07 -6.18
CA ASP A 605 28.77 31.41 -5.13
C ASP A 605 29.85 30.33 -5.02
N ARG A 606 29.49 29.04 -5.11
CA ARG A 606 30.46 27.94 -5.14
C ARG A 606 31.38 27.98 -6.36
N CYS A 607 30.85 28.29 -7.54
CA CYS A 607 31.66 28.48 -8.74
C CYS A 607 32.61 29.66 -8.58
N PHE A 608 32.13 30.78 -8.02
CA PHE A 608 32.92 31.99 -7.80
C PHE A 608 34.03 31.80 -6.78
N ASP A 609 33.74 31.11 -5.67
CA ASP A 609 34.73 30.75 -4.64
C ASP A 609 35.83 29.83 -5.19
N HIS A 610 35.55 29.04 -6.23
CA HIS A 610 36.52 28.17 -6.87
C HIS A 610 37.35 28.90 -7.94
N ASP A 611 36.69 29.61 -8.85
CA ASP A 611 37.32 30.42 -9.88
C ASP A 611 36.42 31.61 -10.25
N GLU A 612 36.83 32.80 -9.81
CA GLU A 612 36.08 34.02 -10.03
C GLU A 612 35.93 34.38 -11.52
N TYR A 613 36.94 34.14 -12.34
CA TYR A 613 36.92 34.51 -13.76
C TYR A 613 36.04 33.56 -14.55
N PHE A 614 36.16 32.25 -14.27
CA PHE A 614 35.30 31.25 -14.90
C PHE A 614 33.83 31.44 -14.52
N ALA A 615 33.53 31.77 -13.27
CA ALA A 615 32.15 32.03 -12.83
C ALA A 615 31.54 33.25 -13.53
N VAL A 616 32.32 34.31 -13.73
CA VAL A 616 31.87 35.50 -14.48
C VAL A 616 31.67 35.18 -15.96
N ASP A 617 32.54 34.37 -16.57
CA ASP A 617 32.36 33.92 -17.95
C ASP A 617 31.15 32.99 -18.12
N LEU A 618 30.82 32.17 -17.11
CA LEU A 618 29.63 31.35 -17.11
C LEU A 618 28.34 32.19 -17.16
N LEU A 619 28.32 33.35 -16.49
CA LEU A 619 27.19 34.30 -16.55
C LEU A 619 27.03 34.95 -17.94
N LYS A 620 28.10 35.05 -18.72
CA LYS A 620 28.09 35.60 -20.09
C LYS A 620 27.52 34.61 -21.11
N GLN A 621 27.61 33.30 -20.83
CA GLN A 621 27.19 32.28 -21.77
C GLN A 621 25.67 32.07 -21.76
N PRO A 622 25.01 32.06 -22.94
CA PRO A 622 23.61 31.70 -23.02
C PRO A 622 23.41 30.23 -22.65
N ALA A 623 22.34 29.93 -21.92
CA ALA A 623 21.99 28.57 -21.54
C ALA A 623 21.42 27.82 -22.75
N VAL A 624 22.27 27.06 -23.46
CA VAL A 624 21.89 26.29 -24.66
C VAL A 624 20.74 25.33 -24.38
N ALA A 625 20.73 24.70 -23.20
CA ALA A 625 19.66 23.80 -22.78
C ALA A 625 18.29 24.50 -22.73
N PHE A 626 18.23 25.81 -22.52
CA PHE A 626 16.98 26.58 -22.38
C PHE A 626 16.85 27.62 -23.49
N ASP A 627 17.04 27.20 -24.75
CA ASP A 627 16.91 28.05 -25.96
C ASP A 627 17.76 29.33 -25.91
N ASN A 628 19.00 29.20 -25.41
CA ASN A 628 19.98 30.27 -25.31
C ASN A 628 19.55 31.47 -24.44
N VAL A 629 18.72 31.23 -23.42
CA VAL A 629 18.33 32.25 -22.44
C VAL A 629 19.56 32.78 -21.68
N GLN A 630 19.62 34.10 -21.53
CA GLN A 630 20.68 34.79 -20.80
C GLN A 630 20.40 34.77 -19.29
N PRO A 631 21.33 34.24 -18.44
CA PRO A 631 21.10 34.08 -17.01
C PRO A 631 20.72 35.38 -16.28
N LEU A 632 21.37 36.49 -16.60
CA LEU A 632 21.13 37.80 -15.98
C LEU A 632 19.74 38.36 -16.31
N LYS A 633 19.33 38.28 -17.58
CA LYS A 633 18.01 38.71 -18.04
C LYS A 633 16.92 37.89 -17.35
N LEU A 634 17.16 36.59 -17.18
CA LEU A 634 16.26 35.70 -16.47
C LEU A 634 16.19 36.04 -14.98
N ALA A 635 17.32 36.28 -14.32
CA ALA A 635 17.36 36.66 -12.91
C ALA A 635 16.60 37.97 -12.63
N GLU A 636 16.70 38.94 -13.55
CA GLU A 636 15.91 40.18 -13.52
C GLU A 636 14.40 39.90 -13.65
N GLN A 637 14.01 39.10 -14.65
CA GLN A 637 12.61 38.72 -14.89
C GLN A 637 12.01 37.93 -13.72
N ALA A 638 12.79 37.02 -13.14
CA ALA A 638 12.44 36.25 -11.96
C ALA A 638 12.39 37.10 -10.68
N ARG A 639 12.90 38.35 -10.70
CA ARG A 639 13.04 39.23 -9.53
C ARG A 639 13.89 38.61 -8.41
N CYS A 640 14.90 37.81 -8.78
CA CYS A 640 15.80 37.14 -7.84
C CYS A 640 16.85 38.13 -7.30
N ARG A 641 16.47 38.93 -6.29
CA ARG A 641 17.33 40.00 -5.74
C ARG A 641 18.64 39.48 -5.15
N ALA A 642 18.58 38.36 -4.45
CA ALA A 642 19.76 37.77 -3.80
C ALA A 642 20.81 37.33 -4.84
N PHE A 643 20.37 36.73 -5.94
CA PHE A 643 21.25 36.34 -7.04
C PHE A 643 21.88 37.55 -7.74
N LEU A 644 21.11 38.61 -8.00
CA LEU A 644 21.63 39.84 -8.60
C LEU A 644 22.63 40.56 -7.68
N ALA A 645 22.47 40.43 -6.35
CA ALA A 645 23.38 40.96 -5.36
C ALA A 645 24.62 40.07 -5.11
N SER A 646 24.72 38.91 -5.78
CA SER A 646 25.87 38.01 -5.62
C SER A 646 27.17 38.68 -6.04
N LYS A 647 28.28 38.28 -5.40
CA LYS A 647 29.62 38.83 -5.71
C LYS A 647 29.99 38.61 -7.18
N CYS A 648 29.62 37.47 -7.74
CA CYS A 648 29.85 37.12 -9.13
C CYS A 648 29.15 38.10 -10.09
N VAL A 649 27.86 38.38 -9.86
CA VAL A 649 27.10 39.34 -10.68
C VAL A 649 27.63 40.76 -10.52
N GLN A 650 27.95 41.18 -9.29
CA GLN A 650 28.52 42.52 -9.05
C GLN A 650 29.86 42.69 -9.75
N LYS A 651 30.77 41.70 -9.68
CA LYS A 651 32.04 41.73 -10.42
C LYS A 651 31.83 41.80 -11.93
N TYR A 652 30.86 41.05 -12.48
CA TYR A 652 30.51 41.13 -13.89
C TYR A 652 29.99 42.53 -14.29
N LEU A 653 29.17 43.15 -13.44
CA LEU A 653 28.67 44.51 -13.67
C LEU A 653 29.80 45.54 -13.59
N ASP A 654 30.73 45.39 -12.65
CA ASP A 654 31.92 46.23 -12.52
C ASP A 654 32.88 46.08 -13.71
N GLU A 655 33.00 44.89 -14.31
CA GLU A 655 33.77 44.68 -15.56
C GLU A 655 33.10 45.32 -16.78
N LYS A 656 31.77 45.48 -16.76
CA LYS A 656 30.99 46.07 -17.85
C LYS A 656 30.90 47.58 -17.76
N TRP A 657 30.93 48.12 -16.54
CA TRP A 657 30.94 49.53 -16.23
C TRP A 657 32.30 50.15 -16.58
#